data_AF-A0A1W9LBM1-F1
#
_entry.id   AF-A0A1W9LBM1-F1
#
_cell.length_a   1.000
_cell.length_b   1.000
_cell.length_c   1.000
_cell.angle_alpha   90.00
_cell.angle_beta   90.00
_cell.angle_gamma   90.00
#
_symmetry.space_group_name_H-M   'P 1'
#
loop_
_entity.id
_entity.type
_entity.pdbx_description
1 polymer ?
#
loop_
_entity_poly.entity_id
_entity_poly.type
_entity_poly.pdbx_seq_one_letter_code
_entity_poly.pdbx_strand_id
1 'polypeptide(L)'
;MPMIKKFLSTLFSIKNNEWERVLYFFLVLLVFFFGASFARSIGITLLVANLGGDRLPIAFICIDFAVMIGSMIYAHYTKRVSGIAILGFLLLATTLFAIGVQGLFLVVYHYLEFFRWVYGFFFVGFFFFYILFSIHVNSVVASYFTAVQIKRVTGFINTGIPIGGALGGSTLVVLLNVFGFKPEMLVWVLGSTCLCAFWLVRRIDTRLSPVRTGYPENRSNKTSFQELSHAFKYILSSQLMIFMSLGLIVFVIGNKLLEYHYQIIIYPQAFPKPTERATFFATYEIFANLGWLLVQLFLTSRFISSLGVGASNLIYPILSASIALTVFVYFFWHTSQLLPGDTLIMLSLAVVSQFINQEMRGALRTPLNNLLFNAIPPNQWGTNRAFLNGIAYPLATYIAGTFLILITSIDTHSTLLTSLSYLLPLIVFITSILGILIAIPQWSAYDAGVFGLLNRELFDRRMDISTTSSSSNLKQALQEKLTSTDYYQVVAALEMIRLLRLNFFANQVGNLLLQTKIFAIKEHCLNTLAALPQSSINVSYLTQSLETEKNPDVLPLILRNLANFKSAHLNITIEKFLNHPVPAVFVAACLYLYRHPHYAAKKDIEQRLLTCLTNSKSTYLPLYLQTLGELRQLHFSEVVLPFLDNELSEVRIAAFTAYVCLLEGQLNPYKSRLIDALHSSSKEMKVTALRALKECQPLEDWIP
;
A
#
# COMPACT_ATOMS: atom_id res chain seq x y z
N MET A 1 -25.69 -4.93 12.98
CA MET A 1 -24.46 -4.11 12.84
C MET A 1 -23.23 -4.61 13.62
N PRO A 2 -23.27 -5.08 14.89
CA PRO A 2 -22.05 -5.39 15.64
C PRO A 2 -21.26 -6.60 15.10
N MET A 3 -21.94 -7.59 14.50
CA MET A 3 -21.30 -8.80 13.96
C MET A 3 -20.48 -8.54 12.67
N ILE A 4 -21.01 -7.73 11.75
CA ILE A 4 -20.30 -7.29 10.52
C ILE A 4 -19.11 -6.41 10.89
N LYS A 5 -19.30 -5.47 11.83
CA LYS A 5 -18.21 -4.62 12.32
C LYS A 5 -17.11 -5.46 12.96
N LYS A 6 -17.47 -6.47 13.77
CA LYS A 6 -16.51 -7.40 14.38
C LYS A 6 -15.75 -8.20 13.33
N PHE A 7 -16.42 -8.78 12.34
CA PHE A 7 -15.80 -9.53 11.24
C PHE A 7 -14.84 -8.69 10.40
N LEU A 8 -15.25 -7.49 9.98
CA LEU A 8 -14.40 -6.58 9.22
C LEU A 8 -13.23 -6.05 10.05
N SER A 9 -13.44 -5.83 11.36
CA SER A 9 -12.36 -5.48 12.29
C SER A 9 -11.32 -6.57 12.41
N THR A 10 -11.70 -7.86 12.41
CA THR A 10 -10.73 -8.97 12.39
C THR A 10 -10.04 -9.08 11.03
N LEU A 11 -10.78 -8.99 9.93
CA LEU A 11 -10.24 -9.18 8.58
C LEU A 11 -9.25 -8.07 8.17
N PHE A 12 -9.61 -6.81 8.43
CA PHE A 12 -8.79 -5.64 8.08
C PHE A 12 -8.01 -5.07 9.28
N SER A 13 -8.06 -5.73 10.44
CA SER A 13 -7.39 -5.31 11.68
C SER A 13 -7.71 -3.87 12.12
N ILE A 14 -8.88 -3.33 11.76
CA ILE A 14 -9.29 -1.94 12.04
C ILE A 14 -9.64 -1.80 13.53
N LYS A 15 -8.99 -0.84 14.21
CA LYS A 15 -9.24 -0.58 15.64
C LYS A 15 -10.54 0.19 15.85
N ASN A 16 -11.16 0.01 17.03
CA ASN A 16 -12.46 0.62 17.35
C ASN A 16 -12.50 2.15 17.20
N ASN A 17 -11.40 2.83 17.56
CA ASN A 17 -11.24 4.28 17.47
C ASN A 17 -10.91 4.82 16.06
N GLU A 18 -10.73 3.94 15.07
CA GLU A 18 -10.41 4.33 13.69
C GLU A 18 -11.63 4.29 12.76
N TRP A 19 -12.69 3.59 13.16
CA TRP A 19 -13.86 3.31 12.32
C TRP A 19 -14.55 4.54 11.77
N GLU A 20 -14.66 5.60 12.56
CA GLU A 20 -15.33 6.83 12.11
C GLU A 20 -14.61 7.44 10.91
N ARG A 21 -13.28 7.63 11.01
CA ARG A 21 -12.45 8.14 9.91
C ARG A 21 -12.51 7.23 8.68
N VAL A 22 -12.40 5.93 8.90
CA VAL A 22 -12.43 4.93 7.82
C VAL A 22 -13.76 4.99 7.08
N LEU A 23 -14.88 5.06 7.79
CA LEU A 23 -16.22 5.07 7.21
C LEU A 23 -16.48 6.37 6.42
N TYR A 24 -16.09 7.53 6.95
CA TYR A 24 -16.25 8.80 6.24
C TYR A 24 -15.48 8.81 4.91
N PHE A 25 -14.20 8.43 4.90
CA PHE A 25 -13.42 8.39 3.66
C PHE A 25 -13.91 7.31 2.69
N PHE A 26 -14.33 6.15 3.20
CA PHE A 26 -14.99 5.12 2.39
C PHE A 26 -16.24 5.68 1.69
N LEU A 27 -17.11 6.40 2.43
CA LEU A 27 -18.33 6.99 1.87
C LEU A 27 -18.02 8.09 0.85
N VAL A 28 -17.02 8.95 1.10
CA VAL A 28 -16.60 9.97 0.13
C VAL A 28 -16.19 9.33 -1.19
N LEU A 29 -15.37 8.27 -1.15
CA LEU A 29 -14.98 7.55 -2.36
C LEU A 29 -16.18 6.85 -3.01
N LEU A 30 -17.00 6.14 -2.23
CA LEU A 30 -18.18 5.44 -2.75
C LEU A 30 -19.13 6.39 -3.49
N VAL A 31 -19.48 7.53 -2.88
CA VAL A 31 -20.41 8.49 -3.46
C VAL A 31 -19.81 9.18 -4.68
N PHE A 32 -18.54 9.58 -4.65
CA PHE A 32 -17.89 10.17 -5.83
C PHE A 32 -17.84 9.20 -7.00
N PHE A 33 -17.40 7.96 -6.77
CA PHE A 33 -17.25 6.97 -7.84
C PHE A 33 -18.60 6.43 -8.36
N PHE A 34 -19.66 6.49 -7.55
CA PHE A 34 -21.03 6.27 -8.02
C PHE A 34 -21.41 7.27 -9.14
N GLY A 35 -21.23 8.58 -8.92
CA GLY A 35 -21.51 9.59 -9.95
C GLY A 35 -20.50 9.60 -11.10
N ALA A 36 -19.23 9.31 -10.81
CA ALA A 36 -18.21 9.21 -11.84
C ALA A 36 -18.48 8.08 -12.83
N SER A 37 -19.07 6.97 -12.38
CA SER A 37 -19.49 5.87 -13.26
C SER A 37 -20.48 6.34 -14.33
N PHE A 38 -21.48 7.15 -13.95
CA PHE A 38 -22.42 7.76 -14.90
C PHE A 38 -21.68 8.59 -15.95
N ALA A 39 -20.88 9.56 -15.48
CA ALA A 39 -20.21 10.49 -16.38
C ALA A 39 -19.20 9.79 -17.30
N ARG A 40 -18.55 8.71 -16.84
CA ARG A 40 -17.64 7.91 -17.66
C ARG A 40 -18.37 7.16 -18.78
N SER A 41 -19.45 6.44 -18.45
CA SER A 41 -20.24 5.68 -19.44
C SER A 41 -20.97 6.59 -20.43
N ILE A 42 -21.51 7.72 -19.96
CA ILE A 42 -22.20 8.72 -20.78
C ILE A 42 -21.18 9.50 -21.63
N GLY A 43 -20.05 9.90 -21.06
CA GLY A 43 -19.07 10.77 -21.71
C GLY A 43 -18.52 10.18 -22.99
N ILE A 44 -18.01 8.94 -22.95
CA ILE A 44 -17.47 8.29 -24.14
C ILE A 44 -18.55 8.03 -25.20
N THR A 45 -19.76 7.66 -24.75
CA THR A 45 -20.91 7.43 -25.62
C THR A 45 -21.25 8.68 -26.40
N LEU A 46 -21.45 9.80 -25.71
CA LEU A 46 -21.87 11.06 -26.32
C LEU A 46 -20.75 11.68 -27.17
N LEU A 47 -19.49 11.54 -26.76
CA LEU A 47 -18.34 11.98 -27.56
C LEU A 47 -18.35 11.29 -28.93
N VAL A 48 -18.36 9.96 -28.95
CA VAL A 48 -18.27 9.21 -30.21
C VAL A 48 -19.55 9.39 -31.05
N ALA A 49 -20.73 9.42 -30.42
CA ALA A 49 -22.00 9.59 -31.13
C ALA A 49 -22.13 10.96 -31.80
N ASN A 50 -21.62 12.03 -31.17
CA ASN A 50 -21.87 13.40 -31.62
C ASN A 50 -20.64 14.10 -32.22
N LEU A 51 -19.42 13.70 -31.91
CA LEU A 51 -18.20 14.32 -32.46
C LEU A 51 -17.40 13.39 -33.36
N GLY A 52 -17.76 12.11 -33.43
CA GLY A 52 -17.01 11.11 -34.20
C GLY A 52 -15.83 10.51 -33.43
N GLY A 53 -15.40 9.33 -33.86
CA GLY A 53 -14.29 8.62 -33.23
C GLY A 53 -12.91 9.22 -33.52
N ASP A 54 -12.79 9.91 -34.65
CA ASP A 54 -11.62 10.67 -35.11
C ASP A 54 -11.18 11.77 -34.11
N ARG A 55 -12.10 12.25 -33.27
CA ARG A 55 -11.83 13.27 -32.26
C ARG A 55 -11.33 12.73 -30.92
N LEU A 56 -11.40 11.42 -30.69
CA LEU A 56 -10.93 10.81 -29.44
C LEU A 56 -9.42 11.06 -29.16
N PRO A 57 -8.50 10.98 -30.14
CA PRO A 57 -7.09 11.29 -29.90
C PRO A 57 -6.85 12.74 -29.48
N ILE A 58 -7.59 13.69 -30.05
CA ILE A 58 -7.53 15.11 -29.65
C ILE A 58 -8.00 15.24 -28.19
N ALA A 59 -9.09 14.56 -27.83
CA ALA A 59 -9.59 14.56 -26.46
C ALA A 59 -8.57 13.99 -25.45
N PHE A 60 -7.82 12.95 -25.81
CA PHE A 60 -6.73 12.43 -24.97
C PHE A 60 -5.66 13.50 -24.69
N ILE A 61 -5.21 14.20 -25.73
CA ILE A 61 -4.23 15.28 -25.58
C ILE A 61 -4.80 16.39 -24.70
N CYS A 62 -6.03 16.85 -24.96
CA CYS A 62 -6.66 17.90 -24.18
C CYS A 62 -6.81 17.53 -22.69
N ILE A 63 -7.18 16.28 -22.38
CA ILE A 63 -7.27 15.80 -20.98
C ILE A 63 -5.92 15.93 -20.28
N ASP A 64 -4.86 15.38 -20.86
CA ASP A 64 -3.57 15.33 -20.17
C ASP A 64 -2.89 16.70 -20.08
N PHE A 65 -3.06 17.57 -21.08
CA PHE A 65 -2.63 18.96 -20.99
C PHE A 65 -3.42 19.74 -19.93
N ALA A 66 -4.74 19.56 -19.86
CA ALA A 66 -5.56 20.19 -18.84
C ALA A 66 -5.14 19.72 -17.43
N VAL A 67 -4.95 18.40 -17.25
CA VAL A 67 -4.49 17.82 -15.97
C VAL A 67 -3.09 18.32 -15.62
N MET A 68 -2.17 18.41 -16.59
CA MET A 68 -0.83 18.95 -16.37
C MET A 68 -0.90 20.39 -15.84
N ILE A 69 -1.64 21.28 -16.51
CA ILE A 69 -1.83 22.68 -16.08
C ILE A 69 -2.51 22.74 -14.71
N GLY A 70 -3.60 21.99 -14.51
CA GLY A 70 -4.31 21.92 -13.25
C GLY A 70 -3.44 21.42 -12.10
N SER A 71 -2.56 20.45 -12.34
CA SER A 71 -1.63 19.91 -11.35
C SER A 71 -0.55 20.91 -10.95
N MET A 72 -0.07 21.76 -11.88
CA MET A 72 0.86 22.85 -11.58
C MET A 72 0.20 23.92 -10.69
N ILE A 73 -1.04 24.30 -11.00
CA ILE A 73 -1.83 25.23 -10.18
C ILE A 73 -2.07 24.62 -8.79
N TYR A 74 -2.48 23.36 -8.74
CA TYR A 74 -2.66 22.60 -7.50
C TYR A 74 -1.38 22.56 -6.64
N ALA A 75 -0.20 22.35 -7.25
CA ALA A 75 1.07 22.34 -6.53
C ALA A 75 1.40 23.70 -5.88
N HIS A 76 0.91 24.81 -6.43
CA HIS A 76 1.01 26.13 -5.81
C HIS A 76 0.07 26.24 -4.58
N TYR A 77 -1.19 25.85 -4.71
CA TYR A 77 -2.20 26.02 -3.66
C TYR A 77 -2.06 25.05 -2.48
N THR A 78 -1.55 23.85 -2.70
CA THR A 78 -1.26 22.89 -1.63
C THR A 78 -0.25 23.40 -0.58
N LYS A 79 0.49 24.47 -0.90
CA LYS A 79 1.39 25.13 0.06
C LYS A 79 0.67 26.10 1.01
N ARG A 80 -0.55 26.53 0.67
CA ARG A 80 -1.27 27.62 1.36
C ARG A 80 -2.61 27.20 1.95
N VAL A 81 -3.19 26.12 1.44
CA VAL A 81 -4.55 25.69 1.77
C VAL A 81 -4.51 24.25 2.29
N SER A 82 -5.34 23.93 3.29
CA SER A 82 -5.43 22.58 3.82
C SER A 82 -5.91 21.60 2.75
N GLY A 83 -5.40 20.36 2.78
CA GLY A 83 -5.79 19.35 1.78
C GLY A 83 -7.29 19.07 1.78
N ILE A 84 -7.94 19.05 2.94
CA ILE A 84 -9.39 18.82 3.02
C ILE A 84 -10.19 19.95 2.35
N ALA A 85 -9.72 21.21 2.42
CA ALA A 85 -10.36 22.34 1.76
C ALA A 85 -10.17 22.30 0.23
N ILE A 86 -9.00 21.88 -0.26
CA ILE A 86 -8.77 21.69 -1.71
C ILE A 86 -9.66 20.56 -2.24
N LEU A 87 -9.81 19.45 -1.49
CA LEU A 87 -10.74 18.38 -1.85
C LEU A 87 -12.19 18.87 -1.91
N GLY A 88 -12.61 19.67 -0.93
CA GLY A 88 -13.93 20.30 -0.92
C GLY A 88 -14.15 21.23 -2.12
N PHE A 89 -13.15 22.05 -2.46
CA PHE A 89 -13.19 22.91 -3.65
C PHE A 89 -13.31 22.10 -4.94
N LEU A 90 -12.53 21.02 -5.11
CA LEU A 90 -12.61 20.16 -6.29
C LEU A 90 -14.02 19.57 -6.46
N LEU A 91 -14.62 19.06 -5.38
CA LEU A 91 -15.97 18.50 -5.41
C LEU A 91 -17.03 19.55 -5.76
N LEU A 92 -16.92 20.76 -5.21
CA LEU A 92 -17.84 21.85 -5.53
C LEU A 92 -17.67 22.33 -6.98
N ALA A 93 -16.43 22.44 -7.46
CA ALA A 93 -16.13 22.80 -8.84
C ALA A 93 -16.65 21.75 -9.83
N THR A 94 -16.50 20.46 -9.53
CA THR A 94 -17.11 19.37 -10.32
C THR A 94 -18.63 19.43 -10.30
N THR A 95 -19.24 19.81 -9.16
CA THR A 95 -20.69 20.00 -9.04
C THR A 95 -21.19 21.10 -9.99
N LEU A 96 -20.56 22.27 -9.94
CA LEU A 96 -20.91 23.40 -10.79
C LEU A 96 -20.68 23.08 -12.27
N PHE A 97 -19.58 22.39 -12.59
CA PHE A 97 -19.29 21.92 -13.94
C PHE A 97 -20.37 20.97 -14.46
N ALA A 98 -20.75 19.95 -13.68
CA ALA A 98 -21.75 18.97 -14.09
C ALA A 98 -23.14 19.59 -14.29
N ILE A 99 -23.56 20.51 -13.40
CA ILE A 99 -24.82 21.24 -13.53
C ILE A 99 -24.78 22.16 -14.77
N GLY A 100 -23.68 22.87 -14.98
CA GLY A 100 -23.50 23.74 -16.15
C GLY A 100 -23.56 22.97 -17.45
N VAL A 101 -22.86 21.83 -17.53
CA VAL A 101 -22.91 20.93 -18.70
C VAL A 101 -24.31 20.35 -18.91
N GLN A 102 -25.01 19.94 -17.84
CA GLN A 102 -26.39 19.47 -17.97
C GLN A 102 -27.29 20.56 -18.57
N GLY A 103 -27.14 21.81 -18.12
CA GLY A 103 -27.86 22.95 -18.70
C GLY A 103 -27.53 23.15 -20.17
N LEU A 104 -26.25 23.06 -20.55
CA LEU A 104 -25.83 23.14 -21.95
C LEU A 104 -26.40 22.00 -22.81
N PHE A 105 -26.49 20.77 -22.29
CA PHE A 105 -27.14 19.67 -23.02
C PHE A 105 -28.62 19.91 -23.26
N LEU A 106 -29.34 20.53 -22.30
CA LEU A 106 -30.73 20.94 -22.52
C LEU A 106 -30.85 22.01 -23.62
N VAL A 107 -29.90 22.96 -23.68
CA VAL A 107 -29.85 23.97 -24.74
C VAL A 107 -29.52 23.35 -26.10
N VAL A 108 -28.52 22.47 -26.17
CA VAL A 108 -28.14 21.74 -27.41
C VAL A 108 -29.33 20.95 -27.96
N TYR A 109 -30.11 20.32 -27.08
CA TYR A 109 -31.31 19.55 -27.45
C TYR A 109 -32.41 20.42 -28.09
N HIS A 110 -32.45 21.73 -27.82
CA HIS A 110 -33.49 22.64 -28.33
C HIS A 110 -33.01 23.61 -29.43
N TYR A 111 -31.72 23.98 -29.49
CA TYR A 111 -31.26 25.16 -30.23
C TYR A 111 -30.09 24.94 -31.22
N LEU A 112 -29.98 23.76 -31.86
CA LEU A 112 -29.14 23.42 -33.06
C LEU A 112 -27.68 22.94 -32.85
N GLU A 113 -27.19 22.24 -33.90
CA GLU A 113 -25.90 21.54 -34.06
C GLU A 113 -24.62 22.35 -33.78
N PHE A 114 -24.69 23.68 -33.70
CA PHE A 114 -23.53 24.55 -33.48
C PHE A 114 -22.79 24.24 -32.16
N PHE A 115 -23.51 23.76 -31.15
CA PHE A 115 -22.98 23.47 -29.82
C PHE A 115 -22.43 22.05 -29.63
N ARG A 116 -22.17 21.29 -30.72
CA ARG A 116 -21.61 19.92 -30.63
C ARG A 116 -20.28 19.84 -29.87
N TRP A 117 -19.52 20.93 -29.78
CA TRP A 117 -18.29 21.00 -28.96
C TRP A 117 -18.53 20.70 -27.47
N VAL A 118 -19.75 20.89 -26.97
CA VAL A 118 -20.12 20.63 -25.55
C VAL A 118 -19.88 19.17 -25.16
N TYR A 119 -20.06 18.21 -26.07
CA TYR A 119 -19.78 16.80 -25.78
C TYR A 119 -18.28 16.54 -25.52
N GLY A 120 -17.41 17.20 -26.29
CA GLY A 120 -15.97 17.17 -26.08
C GLY A 120 -15.55 17.89 -24.80
N PHE A 121 -16.14 19.06 -24.55
CA PHE A 121 -15.93 19.82 -23.31
C PHE A 121 -16.35 19.02 -22.07
N PHE A 122 -17.49 18.32 -22.12
CA PHE A 122 -17.93 17.41 -21.07
C PHE A 122 -16.91 16.29 -20.83
N PHE A 123 -16.52 15.58 -21.90
CA PHE A 123 -15.58 14.46 -21.80
C PHE A 123 -14.23 14.88 -21.22
N VAL A 124 -13.63 15.95 -21.75
CA VAL A 124 -12.34 16.48 -21.28
C VAL A 124 -12.45 16.98 -19.85
N GLY A 125 -13.49 17.78 -19.55
CA GLY A 125 -13.70 18.36 -18.22
C GLY A 125 -13.98 17.31 -17.15
N PHE A 126 -14.77 16.27 -17.46
CA PHE A 126 -15.00 15.15 -16.55
C PHE A 126 -13.68 14.45 -16.19
N PHE A 127 -12.89 14.05 -17.18
CA PHE A 127 -11.62 13.36 -16.91
C PHE A 127 -10.59 14.26 -16.21
N PHE A 128 -10.59 15.56 -16.50
CA PHE A 128 -9.80 16.54 -15.74
C PHE A 128 -10.12 16.51 -14.24
N PHE A 129 -11.40 16.66 -13.87
CA PHE A 129 -11.80 16.61 -12.47
C PHE A 129 -11.59 15.24 -11.83
N TYR A 130 -11.91 14.17 -12.56
CA TYR A 130 -11.73 12.78 -12.11
C TYR A 130 -10.28 12.47 -11.75
N ILE A 131 -9.33 12.86 -12.60
CA ILE A 131 -7.91 12.61 -12.37
C ILE A 131 -7.37 13.46 -11.21
N LEU A 132 -7.71 14.75 -11.15
CA LEU A 132 -7.29 15.62 -10.04
C LEU A 132 -7.84 15.16 -8.69
N PHE A 133 -9.13 14.76 -8.64
CA PHE A 133 -9.73 14.17 -7.45
C PHE A 133 -8.97 12.90 -7.03
N SER A 134 -8.73 11.98 -7.96
CA SER A 134 -8.05 10.70 -7.69
C SER A 134 -6.63 10.89 -7.15
N ILE A 135 -5.89 11.88 -7.66
CA ILE A 135 -4.55 12.23 -7.15
C ILE A 135 -4.66 12.79 -5.74
N HIS A 136 -5.60 13.71 -5.51
CA HIS A 136 -5.64 14.48 -4.27
C HIS A 136 -6.24 13.70 -3.09
N VAL A 137 -7.32 12.93 -3.31
CA VAL A 137 -8.04 12.22 -2.25
C VAL A 137 -7.14 11.26 -1.49
N ASN A 138 -6.23 10.57 -2.18
CA ASN A 138 -5.25 9.67 -1.55
C ASN A 138 -4.30 10.42 -0.60
N SER A 139 -3.90 11.64 -0.96
CA SER A 139 -3.07 12.50 -0.10
C SER A 139 -3.83 12.96 1.14
N VAL A 140 -5.13 13.29 1.00
CA VAL A 140 -5.98 13.69 2.12
C VAL A 140 -6.21 12.52 3.06
N VAL A 141 -6.59 11.35 2.55
CA VAL A 141 -6.74 10.14 3.39
C VAL A 141 -5.46 9.89 4.19
N ALA A 142 -4.28 9.98 3.56
CA ALA A 142 -3.00 9.75 4.22
C ALA A 142 -2.67 10.71 5.38
N SER A 143 -3.24 11.93 5.42
CA SER A 143 -3.02 12.89 6.51
C SER A 143 -3.87 12.62 7.75
N TYR A 144 -4.97 11.87 7.62
CA TYR A 144 -5.89 11.54 8.72
C TYR A 144 -5.53 10.23 9.46
N PHE A 145 -4.47 9.54 9.01
CA PHE A 145 -3.99 8.29 9.60
C PHE A 145 -2.47 8.32 9.81
N THR A 146 -1.99 7.61 10.84
CA THR A 146 -0.55 7.38 11.04
C THR A 146 0.04 6.49 9.93
N ALA A 147 1.38 6.41 9.86
CA ALA A 147 2.10 5.58 8.88
C ALA A 147 1.69 4.10 8.90
N VAL A 148 1.41 3.61 10.11
CA VAL A 148 1.02 2.22 10.33
C VAL A 148 -0.45 2.03 10.01
N GLN A 149 -1.31 2.96 10.46
CA GLN A 149 -2.75 2.89 10.21
C GLN A 149 -3.06 2.93 8.72
N ILE A 150 -2.48 3.87 7.97
CA ILE A 150 -2.79 4.05 6.54
C ILE A 150 -2.52 2.78 5.73
N LYS A 151 -1.40 2.08 5.99
CA LYS A 151 -1.06 0.81 5.30
C LYS A 151 -2.12 -0.27 5.50
N ARG A 152 -2.81 -0.25 6.64
CA ARG A 152 -3.85 -1.21 7.00
C ARG A 152 -5.23 -0.80 6.50
N VAL A 153 -5.63 0.46 6.70
CA VAL A 153 -7.02 0.90 6.45
C VAL A 153 -7.29 1.29 5.01
N THR A 154 -6.27 1.69 4.24
CA THR A 154 -6.44 2.12 2.84
C THR A 154 -7.05 1.01 1.97
N GLY A 155 -6.73 -0.25 2.24
CA GLY A 155 -7.31 -1.39 1.53
C GLY A 155 -8.84 -1.39 1.62
N PHE A 156 -9.39 -1.17 2.81
CA PHE A 156 -10.84 -1.08 3.03
C PHE A 156 -11.42 0.22 2.47
N ILE A 157 -10.82 1.37 2.76
CA ILE A 157 -11.29 2.68 2.26
C ILE A 157 -11.41 2.66 0.73
N ASN A 158 -10.39 2.14 0.04
CA ASN A 158 -10.36 2.09 -1.42
C ASN A 158 -11.36 1.10 -2.02
N THR A 159 -11.97 0.18 -1.25
CA THR A 159 -13.09 -0.64 -1.76
C THR A 159 -14.31 0.20 -2.10
N GLY A 160 -14.42 1.41 -1.53
CA GLY A 160 -15.47 2.36 -1.91
C GLY A 160 -15.43 2.71 -3.40
N ILE A 161 -14.25 2.67 -4.04
CA ILE A 161 -14.09 2.98 -5.47
C ILE A 161 -14.86 1.97 -6.35
N PRO A 162 -14.51 0.66 -6.36
CA PRO A 162 -15.22 -0.30 -7.20
C PRO A 162 -16.67 -0.54 -6.76
N ILE A 163 -16.99 -0.45 -5.46
CA ILE A 163 -18.37 -0.59 -5.00
C ILE A 163 -19.23 0.58 -5.52
N GLY A 164 -18.72 1.81 -5.42
CA GLY A 164 -19.37 2.99 -5.98
C GLY A 164 -19.56 2.88 -7.48
N GLY A 165 -18.52 2.49 -8.21
CA GLY A 165 -18.57 2.26 -9.66
C GLY A 165 -19.62 1.22 -10.08
N ALA A 166 -19.67 0.08 -9.39
CA ALA A 166 -20.65 -0.97 -9.69
C ALA A 166 -22.09 -0.55 -9.39
N LEU A 167 -22.33 0.14 -8.27
CA LEU A 167 -23.64 0.69 -7.93
C LEU A 167 -24.09 1.78 -8.91
N GLY A 168 -23.15 2.64 -9.33
CA GLY A 168 -23.39 3.67 -10.35
C GLY A 168 -23.79 3.05 -11.68
N GLY A 169 -23.01 2.08 -12.18
CA GLY A 169 -23.31 1.33 -13.40
C GLY A 169 -24.67 0.63 -13.35
N SER A 170 -24.98 -0.07 -12.24
CA SER A 170 -26.28 -0.73 -12.05
C SER A 170 -27.44 0.25 -12.09
N THR A 171 -27.30 1.39 -11.42
CA THR A 171 -28.33 2.43 -11.41
C THR A 171 -28.51 3.03 -12.80
N LEU A 172 -27.42 3.29 -13.53
CA LEU A 172 -27.49 3.81 -14.90
C LEU A 172 -28.19 2.82 -15.84
N VAL A 173 -27.89 1.51 -15.76
CA VAL A 173 -28.59 0.49 -16.56
C VAL A 173 -30.10 0.53 -16.32
N VAL A 174 -30.53 0.63 -15.06
CA VAL A 174 -31.95 0.71 -14.71
C VAL A 174 -32.58 2.00 -15.26
N LEU A 175 -31.91 3.15 -15.11
CA LEU A 175 -32.42 4.43 -15.60
C LEU A 175 -32.56 4.47 -17.14
N LEU A 176 -31.61 3.86 -17.87
CA LEU A 176 -31.67 3.82 -19.33
C LEU A 176 -32.70 2.82 -19.84
N ASN A 177 -32.75 1.59 -19.29
CA ASN A 177 -33.56 0.51 -19.86
C ASN A 177 -34.97 0.41 -19.27
N VAL A 178 -35.15 0.70 -17.98
CA VAL A 178 -36.44 0.57 -17.31
C VAL A 178 -37.21 1.89 -17.38
N PHE A 179 -36.54 3.01 -17.08
CA PHE A 179 -37.16 4.33 -17.07
C PHE A 179 -37.05 5.07 -18.41
N GLY A 180 -36.26 4.57 -19.36
CA GLY A 180 -36.16 5.14 -20.71
C GLY A 180 -35.47 6.51 -20.77
N PHE A 181 -34.67 6.87 -19.76
CA PHE A 181 -33.93 8.13 -19.78
C PHE A 181 -32.86 8.12 -20.88
N LYS A 182 -32.61 9.28 -21.49
CA LYS A 182 -31.49 9.46 -22.42
C LYS A 182 -30.19 9.72 -21.64
N PRO A 183 -29.02 9.24 -22.11
CA PRO A 183 -27.74 9.45 -21.43
C PRO A 183 -27.44 10.92 -21.12
N GLU A 184 -27.75 11.81 -22.05
CA GLU A 184 -27.58 13.27 -21.96
C GLU A 184 -28.42 13.93 -20.85
N MET A 185 -29.47 13.26 -20.34
CA MET A 185 -30.32 13.77 -19.24
C MET A 185 -29.78 13.43 -17.84
N LEU A 186 -28.68 12.66 -17.74
CA LEU A 186 -28.24 12.07 -16.48
C LEU A 186 -26.90 12.61 -15.97
N VAL A 187 -26.33 13.65 -16.60
CA VAL A 187 -25.05 14.24 -16.18
C VAL A 187 -25.16 14.96 -14.83
N TRP A 188 -26.32 15.50 -14.48
CA TRP A 188 -26.56 16.10 -13.17
C TRP A 188 -26.36 15.13 -11.99
N VAL A 189 -26.45 13.80 -12.22
CA VAL A 189 -26.20 12.79 -11.18
C VAL A 189 -24.78 12.95 -10.63
N LEU A 190 -23.77 13.15 -11.48
CA LEU A 190 -22.40 13.46 -11.07
C LEU A 190 -22.37 14.66 -10.13
N GLY A 191 -23.06 15.74 -10.50
CA GLY A 191 -23.13 16.96 -9.70
C GLY A 191 -23.76 16.72 -8.33
N SER A 192 -24.90 16.03 -8.29
CA SER A 192 -25.61 15.71 -7.04
C SER A 192 -24.75 14.86 -6.08
N THR A 193 -24.01 13.88 -6.62
CA THR A 193 -23.13 13.01 -5.83
C THR A 193 -21.89 13.76 -5.36
N CYS A 194 -21.30 14.64 -6.19
CA CYS A 194 -20.18 15.48 -5.77
C CYS A 194 -20.59 16.47 -4.67
N LEU A 195 -21.81 17.00 -4.72
CA LEU A 195 -22.35 17.85 -3.65
C LEU A 195 -22.56 17.06 -2.34
N CYS A 196 -23.05 15.82 -2.44
CA CYS A 196 -23.16 14.92 -1.29
C CYS A 196 -21.78 14.58 -0.69
N ALA A 197 -20.80 14.24 -1.54
CA ALA A 197 -19.43 13.99 -1.12
C ALA A 197 -18.78 15.25 -0.50
N PHE A 198 -19.09 16.45 -1.02
CA PHE A 198 -18.66 17.71 -0.42
C PHE A 198 -19.20 17.88 0.99
N TRP A 199 -20.48 17.56 1.22
CA TRP A 199 -21.07 17.61 2.56
C TRP A 199 -20.41 16.60 3.52
N LEU A 200 -20.09 15.39 3.05
CA LEU A 200 -19.30 14.42 3.82
C LEU A 200 -17.91 14.94 4.16
N VAL A 201 -17.22 15.59 3.22
CA VAL A 201 -15.91 16.23 3.44
C VAL A 201 -16.01 17.35 4.48
N ARG A 202 -17.09 18.16 4.46
CA ARG A 202 -17.33 19.16 5.53
C ARG A 202 -17.54 18.51 6.89
N ARG A 203 -18.25 17.37 6.95
CA ARG A 203 -18.41 16.61 8.20
C ARG A 203 -17.07 16.10 8.72
N ILE A 204 -16.19 15.61 7.84
CA ILE A 204 -14.80 15.24 8.21
C ILE A 204 -14.09 16.43 8.83
N ASP A 205 -14.07 17.58 8.13
CA ASP A 205 -13.36 18.78 8.58
C ASP A 205 -13.84 19.29 9.95
N THR A 206 -15.15 19.18 10.23
CA THR A 206 -15.74 19.62 11.52
C THR A 206 -15.59 18.61 12.67
N ARG A 207 -15.48 17.31 12.38
CA ARG A 207 -15.50 16.25 13.40
C ARG A 207 -14.15 15.58 13.64
N LEU A 208 -13.26 15.64 12.65
CA LEU A 208 -12.02 14.87 12.63
C LEU A 208 -10.85 15.82 12.41
N SER A 209 -9.84 15.70 13.26
CA SER A 209 -8.58 16.42 13.07
C SER A 209 -7.56 15.53 12.32
N PRO A 210 -6.75 16.12 11.42
CA PRO A 210 -5.68 15.38 10.76
C PRO A 210 -4.65 14.90 11.81
N VAL A 211 -4.21 13.65 11.70
CA VAL A 211 -3.20 13.05 12.60
C VAL A 211 -1.79 13.51 12.23
N ARG A 212 -1.60 13.79 10.95
CA ARG A 212 -0.39 14.38 10.41
C ARG A 212 -0.77 15.76 9.93
N THR A 213 -0.31 16.78 10.64
CA THR A 213 -0.34 18.13 10.11
C THR A 213 0.44 18.10 8.81
N GLY A 214 -0.25 18.34 7.69
CA GLY A 214 0.35 18.44 6.36
C GLY A 214 1.23 19.68 6.21
N TYR A 215 1.88 20.14 7.27
CA TYR A 215 2.97 21.09 7.16
C TYR A 215 4.18 20.32 6.66
N PRO A 216 4.65 20.58 5.43
CA PRO A 216 5.88 19.97 4.96
C PRO A 216 7.02 20.56 5.80
N GLU A 217 7.51 19.80 6.77
CA GLU A 217 8.84 20.03 7.31
C GLU A 217 9.81 20.02 6.13
N ASN A 218 10.38 21.21 5.86
CA ASN A 218 11.50 21.44 4.97
C ASN A 218 11.25 21.16 3.46
N ARG A 219 10.48 22.04 2.80
CA ARG A 219 10.59 22.19 1.33
C ARG A 219 11.36 23.46 1.00
N SER A 220 12.48 23.25 0.30
CA SER A 220 13.35 24.28 -0.26
C SER A 220 12.54 25.34 -1.02
N ASN A 221 12.90 26.62 -0.87
CA ASN A 221 12.27 27.79 -1.52
C ASN A 221 12.50 27.85 -3.06
N LYS A 222 12.74 26.69 -3.71
CA LYS A 222 13.06 26.60 -5.14
C LYS A 222 11.81 26.84 -5.98
N THR A 223 12.01 27.51 -7.12
CA THR A 223 10.95 27.69 -8.12
C THR A 223 10.62 26.34 -8.77
N SER A 224 9.38 26.16 -9.24
CA SER A 224 8.95 24.91 -9.91
C SER A 224 9.86 24.51 -11.07
N PHE A 225 10.47 25.47 -11.76
CA PHE A 225 11.42 25.22 -12.84
C PHE A 225 12.78 24.71 -12.34
N GLN A 226 13.29 25.24 -11.22
CA GLN A 226 14.53 24.74 -10.61
C GLN A 226 14.37 23.33 -10.05
N GLU A 227 13.22 23.03 -9.43
CA GLU A 227 12.89 21.67 -8.98
C GLU A 227 12.83 20.69 -10.16
N LEU A 228 12.23 21.11 -11.29
CA LEU A 228 12.14 20.31 -12.51
C LEU A 228 13.51 20.04 -13.14
N SER A 229 14.38 21.06 -13.20
CA SER A 229 15.76 20.92 -13.70
C SER A 229 16.59 19.95 -12.84
N HIS A 230 16.45 20.04 -11.52
CA HIS A 230 17.07 19.07 -10.60
C HIS A 230 16.50 17.65 -10.80
N ALA A 231 15.19 17.51 -11.01
CA ALA A 231 14.56 16.23 -11.35
C ALA A 231 15.20 15.64 -12.61
N PHE A 232 15.29 16.44 -13.67
CA PHE A 232 15.82 16.02 -14.96
C PHE A 232 17.27 15.56 -14.86
N LYS A 233 18.12 16.32 -14.16
CA LYS A 233 19.52 15.92 -13.90
C LYS A 233 19.59 14.63 -13.09
N TYR A 234 18.73 14.46 -12.07
CA TYR A 234 18.70 13.24 -11.29
C TYR A 234 18.25 12.02 -12.11
N ILE A 235 17.23 12.19 -12.96
CA ILE A 235 16.72 11.12 -13.83
C ILE A 235 17.82 10.62 -14.76
N LEU A 236 18.55 11.53 -15.40
CA LEU A 236 19.67 11.18 -16.27
C LEU A 236 20.81 10.47 -15.53
N SER A 237 20.94 10.69 -14.21
CA SER A 237 21.93 10.01 -13.37
C SER A 237 21.46 8.68 -12.78
N SER A 238 20.15 8.42 -12.73
CA SER A 238 19.56 7.26 -12.07
C SER A 238 19.03 6.26 -13.09
N GLN A 239 19.74 5.13 -13.22
CA GLN A 239 19.37 4.05 -14.14
C GLN A 239 17.92 3.58 -13.92
N LEU A 240 17.48 3.47 -12.66
CA LEU A 240 16.09 3.11 -12.33
C LEU A 240 15.09 4.15 -12.88
N MET A 241 15.37 5.44 -12.73
CA MET A 241 14.48 6.50 -13.21
C MET A 241 14.40 6.57 -14.73
N ILE A 242 15.49 6.29 -15.44
CA ILE A 242 15.50 6.16 -16.91
C ILE A 242 14.52 5.06 -17.32
N PHE A 243 14.64 3.85 -16.76
CA PHE A 243 13.75 2.75 -17.10
C PHE A 243 12.31 2.97 -16.65
N MET A 244 12.08 3.60 -15.49
CA MET A 244 10.73 4.02 -15.08
C MET A 244 10.11 5.00 -16.07
N SER A 245 10.89 5.95 -16.59
CA SER A 245 10.42 6.95 -17.55
C SER A 245 10.13 6.33 -18.92
N LEU A 246 11.06 5.55 -19.47
CA LEU A 246 10.86 4.83 -20.74
C LEU A 246 9.69 3.85 -20.64
N GLY A 247 9.63 3.05 -19.57
CA GLY A 247 8.56 2.09 -19.32
C GLY A 247 7.20 2.75 -19.09
N LEU A 248 7.16 4.01 -18.63
CA LEU A 248 5.94 4.81 -18.57
C LEU A 248 5.51 5.28 -19.96
N ILE A 249 6.43 5.83 -20.76
CA ILE A 249 6.15 6.34 -22.11
C ILE A 249 5.60 5.23 -23.00
N VAL A 250 6.29 4.09 -23.07
CA VAL A 250 5.89 2.94 -23.88
C VAL A 250 4.52 2.41 -23.45
N PHE A 251 4.28 2.36 -22.14
CA PHE A 251 2.98 1.98 -21.59
C PHE A 251 1.86 2.94 -22.00
N VAL A 252 2.05 4.25 -21.87
CA VAL A 252 1.01 5.24 -22.21
C VAL A 252 0.68 5.17 -23.70
N ILE A 253 1.70 5.01 -24.55
CA ILE A 253 1.49 4.82 -25.99
C ILE A 253 0.63 3.58 -26.25
N GLY A 254 1.05 2.40 -25.77
CA GLY A 254 0.27 1.17 -25.93
C GLY A 254 -1.14 1.28 -25.36
N ASN A 255 -1.29 1.94 -24.20
CA ASN A 255 -2.57 2.18 -23.54
C ASN A 255 -3.52 3.02 -24.40
N LYS A 256 -3.05 4.12 -25.00
CA LYS A 256 -3.86 5.00 -25.84
C LYS A 256 -4.22 4.40 -27.19
N LEU A 257 -3.30 3.65 -27.80
CA LEU A 257 -3.59 2.93 -29.04
C LEU A 257 -4.62 1.81 -28.83
N LEU A 258 -4.48 1.03 -27.75
CA LEU A 258 -5.43 -0.02 -27.42
C LEU A 258 -6.79 0.57 -27.02
N GLU A 259 -6.80 1.69 -26.28
CA GLU A 259 -8.01 2.44 -25.94
C GLU A 259 -8.76 2.94 -27.17
N TYR A 260 -8.05 3.54 -28.13
CA TYR A 260 -8.65 3.94 -29.40
C TYR A 260 -9.25 2.74 -30.15
N HIS A 261 -8.54 1.61 -30.19
CA HIS A 261 -8.97 0.42 -30.92
C HIS A 261 -10.33 -0.10 -30.44
N TYR A 262 -10.49 -0.44 -29.16
CA TYR A 262 -11.78 -0.95 -28.70
C TYR A 262 -12.88 0.13 -28.70
N GLN A 263 -12.55 1.40 -28.41
CA GLN A 263 -13.55 2.48 -28.34
C GLN A 263 -14.10 2.89 -29.71
N ILE A 264 -13.27 2.86 -30.76
CA ILE A 264 -13.63 3.42 -32.07
C ILE A 264 -13.82 2.33 -33.13
N ILE A 265 -13.03 1.27 -33.11
CA ILE A 265 -13.12 0.20 -34.12
C ILE A 265 -14.20 -0.81 -33.73
N ILE A 266 -14.27 -1.24 -32.47
CA ILE A 266 -15.12 -2.35 -32.07
C ILE A 266 -16.50 -1.89 -31.57
N TYR A 267 -16.55 -1.09 -30.50
CA TYR A 267 -17.81 -0.78 -29.84
C TYR A 267 -18.83 -0.02 -30.69
N PRO A 268 -18.45 0.93 -31.57
CA PRO A 268 -19.41 1.62 -32.40
C PRO A 268 -20.08 0.72 -33.44
N GLN A 269 -19.38 -0.33 -33.90
CA GLN A 269 -19.93 -1.33 -34.81
C GLN A 269 -20.93 -2.24 -34.09
N ALA A 270 -20.61 -2.68 -32.88
CA ALA A 270 -21.47 -3.55 -32.09
C ALA A 270 -22.67 -2.83 -31.45
N PHE A 271 -22.51 -1.54 -31.10
CA PHE A 271 -23.54 -0.72 -30.45
C PHE A 271 -23.69 0.63 -31.19
N PRO A 272 -24.44 0.66 -32.31
CA PRO A 272 -24.64 1.87 -33.10
C PRO A 272 -25.42 2.95 -32.36
N LYS A 273 -26.44 2.56 -31.57
CA LYS A 273 -27.28 3.53 -30.84
C LYS A 273 -26.60 4.03 -29.57
N PRO A 274 -26.65 5.34 -29.27
CA PRO A 274 -26.05 5.89 -28.05
C PRO A 274 -26.59 5.28 -26.76
N THR A 275 -27.90 5.03 -26.66
CA THR A 275 -28.52 4.41 -25.47
C THR A 275 -28.04 2.99 -25.24
N GLU A 276 -27.95 2.17 -26.29
CA GLU A 276 -27.42 0.80 -26.24
C GLU A 276 -25.94 0.81 -25.82
N ARG A 277 -25.14 1.74 -26.37
CA ARG A 277 -23.73 1.89 -26.03
C ARG A 277 -23.52 2.36 -24.58
N ALA A 278 -24.29 3.34 -24.11
CA ALA A 278 -24.25 3.78 -22.71
C ALA A 278 -24.64 2.65 -21.75
N THR A 279 -25.65 1.85 -22.12
CA THR A 279 -26.08 0.67 -21.36
C THR A 279 -24.97 -0.38 -21.29
N PHE A 280 -24.30 -0.65 -22.41
CA PHE A 280 -23.14 -1.54 -22.45
C PHE A 280 -22.02 -1.03 -21.53
N PHE A 281 -21.63 0.24 -21.62
CA PHE A 281 -20.59 0.78 -20.74
C PHE A 281 -21.00 0.80 -19.27
N ALA A 282 -22.27 1.05 -18.96
CA ALA A 282 -22.78 0.95 -17.60
C ALA A 282 -22.74 -0.48 -17.07
N THR A 283 -23.04 -1.47 -17.93
CA THR A 283 -22.92 -2.89 -17.59
C THR A 283 -21.46 -3.31 -17.42
N TYR A 284 -20.57 -2.82 -18.30
CA TYR A 284 -19.12 -3.00 -18.18
C TYR A 284 -18.63 -2.48 -16.82
N GLU A 285 -19.05 -1.29 -16.38
CA GLU A 285 -18.70 -0.74 -15.07
C GLU A 285 -19.02 -1.70 -13.92
N ILE A 286 -20.15 -2.40 -13.96
CA ILE A 286 -20.52 -3.36 -12.91
C ILE A 286 -19.48 -4.48 -12.82
N PHE A 287 -19.25 -5.19 -13.92
CA PHE A 287 -18.37 -6.36 -13.93
C PHE A 287 -16.89 -6.00 -13.85
N ALA A 288 -16.47 -4.90 -14.48
CA ALA A 288 -15.11 -4.41 -14.44
C ALA A 288 -14.69 -4.00 -13.02
N ASN A 289 -15.53 -3.24 -12.32
CA ASN A 289 -15.24 -2.86 -10.93
C ASN A 289 -15.28 -4.06 -9.97
N LEU A 290 -16.19 -5.02 -10.16
CA LEU A 290 -16.19 -6.28 -9.38
C LEU A 290 -14.92 -7.10 -9.66
N GLY A 291 -14.53 -7.24 -10.92
CA GLY A 291 -13.29 -7.92 -11.32
C GLY A 291 -12.05 -7.23 -10.74
N TRP A 292 -11.99 -5.90 -10.82
CA TRP A 292 -10.94 -5.11 -10.18
C TRP A 292 -10.86 -5.39 -8.68
N LEU A 293 -11.98 -5.33 -7.96
CA LEU A 293 -12.03 -5.59 -6.53
C LEU A 293 -11.48 -6.99 -6.19
N LEU A 294 -11.85 -8.02 -6.95
CA LEU A 294 -11.35 -9.38 -6.75
C LEU A 294 -9.84 -9.48 -6.98
N VAL A 295 -9.33 -8.92 -8.08
CA VAL A 295 -7.89 -8.93 -8.37
C VAL A 295 -7.12 -8.17 -7.29
N GLN A 296 -7.60 -7.01 -6.88
CA GLN A 296 -6.95 -6.18 -5.87
C GLN A 296 -6.87 -6.88 -4.50
N LEU A 297 -7.96 -7.53 -4.07
CA LEU A 297 -8.02 -8.18 -2.76
C LEU A 297 -7.24 -9.50 -2.73
N PHE A 298 -7.31 -10.31 -3.79
CA PHE A 298 -6.81 -11.68 -3.76
C PHE A 298 -5.49 -11.88 -4.50
N LEU A 299 -5.22 -11.13 -5.58
CA LEU A 299 -4.08 -11.40 -6.46
C LEU A 299 -2.94 -10.42 -6.27
N THR A 300 -3.22 -9.11 -6.18
CA THR A 300 -2.16 -8.07 -6.14
C THR A 300 -1.18 -8.29 -4.98
N SER A 301 -1.69 -8.51 -3.76
CA SER A 301 -0.84 -8.73 -2.59
C SER A 301 -0.04 -10.03 -2.69
N ARG A 302 -0.64 -11.09 -3.24
CA ARG A 302 0.00 -12.38 -3.43
C ARG A 302 1.14 -12.29 -4.43
N PHE A 303 0.91 -11.70 -5.60
CA PHE A 303 1.95 -11.50 -6.61
C PHE A 303 3.15 -10.72 -6.04
N ILE A 304 2.89 -9.59 -5.37
CA ILE A 304 3.97 -8.79 -4.77
C ILE A 304 4.74 -9.60 -3.72
N SER A 305 4.04 -10.38 -2.89
CA SER A 305 4.67 -11.16 -1.83
C SER A 305 5.45 -12.37 -2.34
N SER A 306 5.01 -13.02 -3.42
CA SER A 306 5.61 -14.25 -3.92
C SER A 306 6.70 -14.01 -4.96
N LEU A 307 6.48 -13.05 -5.88
CA LEU A 307 7.41 -12.75 -6.97
C LEU A 307 8.37 -11.60 -6.63
N GLY A 308 8.05 -10.81 -5.58
CA GLY A 308 8.73 -9.55 -5.31
C GLY A 308 8.27 -8.42 -6.23
N VAL A 309 8.74 -7.20 -5.96
CA VAL A 309 8.29 -5.98 -6.66
C VAL A 309 8.78 -5.95 -8.11
N GLY A 310 10.06 -6.25 -8.33
CA GLY A 310 10.69 -6.20 -9.66
C GLY A 310 10.06 -7.18 -10.65
N ALA A 311 9.95 -8.46 -10.31
CA ALA A 311 9.34 -9.46 -11.18
C ALA A 311 7.83 -9.20 -11.39
N SER A 312 7.10 -8.77 -10.36
CA SER A 312 5.68 -8.43 -10.50
C SER A 312 5.42 -7.30 -11.50
N ASN A 313 6.38 -6.38 -11.67
CA ASN A 313 6.29 -5.28 -12.64
C ASN A 313 6.17 -5.76 -14.11
N LEU A 314 6.58 -7.00 -14.41
CA LEU A 314 6.44 -7.62 -15.73
C LEU A 314 5.02 -8.11 -16.04
N ILE A 315 4.16 -8.29 -15.03
CA ILE A 315 2.83 -8.88 -15.23
C ILE A 315 1.97 -8.04 -16.17
N TYR A 316 1.92 -6.72 -15.95
CA TYR A 316 1.10 -5.83 -16.78
C TYR A 316 1.51 -5.84 -18.26
N PRO A 317 2.79 -5.59 -18.63
CA PRO A 317 3.18 -5.59 -20.04
C PRO A 317 3.03 -6.97 -20.70
N ILE A 318 3.16 -8.08 -19.95
CA ILE A 318 2.85 -9.43 -20.46
C ILE A 318 1.36 -9.58 -20.79
N LEU A 319 0.46 -9.15 -19.89
CA LEU A 319 -0.98 -9.17 -20.15
C LEU A 319 -1.37 -8.29 -21.33
N SER A 320 -0.74 -7.12 -21.45
CA SER A 320 -0.94 -6.20 -22.58
C SER A 320 -0.45 -6.82 -23.90
N ALA A 321 0.72 -7.47 -23.89
CA ALA A 321 1.26 -8.14 -25.07
C ALA A 321 0.38 -9.34 -25.49
N SER A 322 -0.07 -10.16 -24.55
CA SER A 322 -0.90 -11.32 -24.86
C SER A 322 -2.22 -10.91 -25.51
N ILE A 323 -2.94 -9.95 -24.91
CA ILE A 323 -4.22 -9.51 -25.49
C ILE A 323 -4.02 -8.79 -26.82
N ALA A 324 -2.99 -7.95 -26.96
CA ALA A 324 -2.70 -7.26 -28.22
C ALA A 324 -2.37 -8.24 -29.34
N LEU A 325 -1.62 -9.31 -29.05
CA LEU A 325 -1.33 -10.37 -30.01
C LEU A 325 -2.63 -11.10 -30.40
N THR A 326 -3.46 -11.50 -29.43
CA THR A 326 -4.73 -12.18 -29.72
C THR A 326 -5.66 -11.32 -30.59
N VAL A 327 -5.77 -10.03 -30.28
CA VAL A 327 -6.58 -9.08 -31.06
C VAL A 327 -6.02 -8.89 -32.47
N PHE A 328 -4.69 -8.69 -32.60
CA PHE A 328 -4.03 -8.60 -33.91
C PHE A 328 -4.34 -9.82 -34.78
N VAL A 329 -4.12 -11.00 -34.21
CA VAL A 329 -4.29 -12.29 -34.87
C VAL A 329 -5.74 -12.50 -35.33
N TYR A 330 -6.72 -12.18 -34.47
CA TYR A 330 -8.14 -12.26 -34.83
C TYR A 330 -8.50 -11.32 -35.98
N PHE A 331 -8.15 -10.03 -35.90
CA PHE A 331 -8.50 -9.05 -36.93
C PHE A 331 -7.74 -9.27 -38.25
N PHE A 332 -6.50 -9.77 -38.19
CA PHE A 332 -5.73 -10.15 -39.36
C PHE A 332 -6.41 -11.30 -40.12
N TRP A 333 -6.75 -12.40 -39.43
CA TRP A 333 -7.43 -13.53 -40.06
C TRP A 333 -8.85 -13.19 -40.54
N HIS A 334 -9.59 -12.39 -39.78
CA HIS A 334 -10.91 -11.90 -40.17
C HIS A 334 -10.83 -11.07 -41.48
N THR A 335 -9.88 -10.14 -41.55
CA THR A 335 -9.68 -9.30 -42.74
C THR A 335 -9.22 -10.11 -43.95
N SER A 336 -8.40 -11.14 -43.73
CA SER A 336 -7.96 -12.08 -44.76
C SER A 336 -9.02 -13.11 -45.17
N GLN A 337 -10.26 -13.00 -44.70
CA GLN A 337 -11.38 -13.93 -44.99
C GLN A 337 -11.11 -15.38 -44.57
N LEU A 338 -10.14 -15.60 -43.68
CA LEU A 338 -9.75 -16.92 -43.18
C LEU A 338 -10.57 -17.37 -41.96
N LEU A 339 -11.23 -16.42 -41.27
CA LEU A 339 -12.13 -16.68 -40.15
C LEU A 339 -13.44 -15.88 -40.34
N PRO A 340 -14.62 -16.48 -40.10
CA PRO A 340 -15.87 -15.74 -40.08
C PRO A 340 -15.91 -14.75 -38.91
N GLY A 341 -16.45 -13.56 -39.17
CA GLY A 341 -16.57 -12.48 -38.19
C GLY A 341 -17.64 -12.73 -37.15
N ASP A 342 -17.30 -13.46 -36.08
CA ASP A 342 -18.18 -13.60 -34.93
C ASP A 342 -18.12 -12.35 -34.04
N THR A 343 -19.25 -11.65 -33.95
CA THR A 343 -19.40 -10.43 -33.13
C THR A 343 -19.18 -10.71 -31.65
N LEU A 344 -19.51 -11.91 -31.16
CA LEU A 344 -19.32 -12.29 -29.77
C LEU A 344 -17.84 -12.39 -29.40
N ILE A 345 -17.02 -12.99 -30.28
CA ILE A 345 -15.57 -13.07 -30.10
C ILE A 345 -14.97 -11.67 -30.10
N MET A 346 -15.32 -10.84 -31.10
CA MET A 346 -14.85 -9.46 -31.20
C MET A 346 -15.17 -8.64 -29.94
N LEU A 347 -16.41 -8.73 -29.45
CA LEU A 347 -16.84 -8.07 -28.21
C LEU A 347 -16.08 -8.59 -26.98
N SER A 348 -15.88 -9.91 -26.88
CA SER A 348 -15.14 -10.50 -25.75
C SER A 348 -13.69 -9.99 -25.71
N LEU A 349 -13.04 -9.89 -26.88
CA LEU A 349 -11.69 -9.36 -27.02
C LEU A 349 -11.63 -7.87 -26.65
N ALA A 350 -12.62 -7.08 -27.04
CA ALA A 350 -12.72 -5.67 -26.65
C ALA A 350 -12.88 -5.49 -25.13
N VAL A 351 -13.78 -6.27 -24.51
CA VAL A 351 -14.03 -6.23 -23.06
C VAL A 351 -12.77 -6.62 -22.28
N VAL A 352 -12.10 -7.70 -22.69
CA VAL A 352 -10.84 -8.15 -22.06
C VAL A 352 -9.73 -7.13 -22.28
N SER A 353 -9.62 -6.55 -23.48
CA SER A 353 -8.67 -5.48 -23.79
C SER A 353 -8.89 -4.27 -22.89
N GLN A 354 -10.14 -3.81 -22.76
CA GLN A 354 -10.49 -2.68 -21.90
C GLN A 354 -10.19 -2.99 -20.42
N PHE A 355 -10.53 -4.20 -19.96
CA PHE A 355 -10.28 -4.63 -18.56
C PHE A 355 -8.79 -4.68 -18.23
N ILE A 356 -7.95 -5.23 -19.12
CA ILE A 356 -6.49 -5.20 -18.95
C ILE A 356 -5.99 -3.76 -18.98
N ASN A 357 -6.45 -2.97 -19.95
CA ASN A 357 -5.93 -1.64 -20.20
C ASN A 357 -6.32 -0.61 -19.12
N GLN A 358 -7.48 -0.77 -18.49
CA GLN A 358 -8.02 0.17 -17.50
C GLN A 358 -7.98 -0.41 -16.08
N GLU A 359 -8.61 -1.56 -15.84
CA GLU A 359 -8.75 -2.10 -14.48
C GLU A 359 -7.45 -2.73 -13.96
N MET A 360 -6.73 -3.50 -14.78
CA MET A 360 -5.45 -4.09 -14.35
C MET A 360 -4.34 -3.04 -14.19
N ARG A 361 -4.47 -1.88 -14.85
CA ARG A 361 -3.62 -0.71 -14.55
C ARG A 361 -3.81 -0.25 -13.10
N GLY A 362 -5.06 -0.18 -12.63
CA GLY A 362 -5.40 0.16 -11.24
C GLY A 362 -5.00 -0.93 -10.26
N ALA A 363 -5.34 -2.19 -10.56
CA ALA A 363 -5.16 -3.33 -9.67
C ALA A 363 -3.70 -3.77 -9.52
N LEU A 364 -2.91 -3.73 -10.60
CA LEU A 364 -1.56 -4.31 -10.64
C LEU A 364 -0.50 -3.23 -10.85
N ARG A 365 -0.55 -2.50 -11.98
CA ARG A 365 0.56 -1.60 -12.38
C ARG A 365 0.76 -0.45 -11.39
N THR A 366 -0.32 0.22 -10.97
CA THR A 366 -0.22 1.42 -10.13
C THR A 366 0.39 1.12 -8.75
N PRO A 367 -0.06 0.08 -8.01
CA PRO A 367 0.61 -0.35 -6.77
C PRO A 367 2.08 -0.71 -6.97
N LEU A 368 2.42 -1.45 -8.04
CA LEU A 368 3.79 -1.87 -8.34
C LEU A 368 4.70 -0.67 -8.64
N ASN A 369 4.24 0.25 -9.49
CA ASN A 369 4.98 1.47 -9.81
C ASN A 369 5.21 2.34 -8.57
N ASN A 370 4.24 2.38 -7.65
CA ASN A 370 4.41 3.08 -6.37
C ASN A 370 5.49 2.42 -5.48
N LEU A 371 5.61 1.10 -5.50
CA LEU A 371 6.61 0.36 -4.72
C LEU A 371 8.03 0.51 -5.28
N LEU A 372 8.19 0.72 -6.60
CA LEU A 372 9.49 0.97 -7.21
C LEU A 372 10.17 2.22 -6.64
N PHE A 373 9.40 3.21 -6.17
CA PHE A 373 9.96 4.40 -5.50
C PHE A 373 10.66 4.09 -4.17
N ASN A 374 10.44 2.92 -3.57
CA ASN A 374 11.16 2.53 -2.34
C ASN A 374 12.67 2.39 -2.56
N ALA A 375 13.12 2.21 -3.81
CA ALA A 375 14.54 2.20 -4.19
C ALA A 375 15.14 3.61 -4.37
N ILE A 376 14.33 4.66 -4.22
CA ILE A 376 14.72 6.06 -4.42
C ILE A 376 14.74 6.78 -3.07
N PRO A 377 15.74 7.64 -2.79
CA PRO A 377 15.75 8.46 -1.59
C PRO A 377 14.44 9.25 -1.39
N PRO A 378 13.84 9.23 -0.18
CA PRO A 378 12.53 9.86 0.09
C PRO A 378 12.46 11.36 -0.24
N ASN A 379 13.58 12.08 -0.10
CA ASN A 379 13.69 13.50 -0.41
C ASN A 379 13.51 13.82 -1.91
N GLN A 380 13.55 12.81 -2.79
CA GLN A 380 13.41 12.98 -4.23
C GLN A 380 12.10 12.41 -4.79
N TRP A 381 11.26 11.78 -3.96
CA TRP A 381 10.00 11.17 -4.41
C TRP A 381 9.07 12.17 -5.06
N GLY A 382 8.89 13.34 -4.43
CA GLY A 382 8.00 14.39 -4.94
C GLY A 382 8.41 14.86 -6.32
N THR A 383 9.68 15.20 -6.48
CA THR A 383 10.25 15.72 -7.73
C THR A 383 10.20 14.70 -8.86
N ASN A 384 10.56 13.44 -8.58
CA ASN A 384 10.55 12.36 -9.57
C ASN A 384 9.12 11.97 -9.99
N ARG A 385 8.16 11.95 -9.05
CA ARG A 385 6.74 11.74 -9.36
C ARG A 385 6.17 12.90 -10.18
N ALA A 386 6.55 14.14 -9.86
CA ALA A 386 6.13 15.32 -10.62
C ALA A 386 6.65 15.26 -12.07
N PHE A 387 7.89 14.80 -12.29
CA PHE A 387 8.41 14.60 -13.65
C PHE A 387 7.63 13.53 -14.41
N LEU A 388 7.44 12.33 -13.82
CA LEU A 388 6.75 11.24 -14.50
C LEU A 388 5.31 11.61 -14.87
N ASN A 389 4.55 12.18 -13.93
CA ASN A 389 3.15 12.52 -14.13
C ASN A 389 2.93 13.84 -14.88
N GLY A 390 3.85 14.80 -14.71
CA GLY A 390 3.72 16.15 -15.28
C GLY A 390 4.39 16.34 -16.63
N ILE A 391 5.33 15.46 -17.02
CA ILE A 391 6.04 15.58 -18.31
C ILE A 391 5.95 14.28 -19.09
N ALA A 392 6.49 13.18 -18.54
CA ALA A 392 6.61 11.94 -19.30
C ALA A 392 5.24 11.39 -19.75
N TYR A 393 4.23 11.45 -18.87
CA TYR A 393 2.89 11.00 -19.18
C TYR A 393 2.19 11.87 -20.24
N PRO A 394 2.06 13.22 -20.09
CA PRO A 394 1.49 14.07 -21.14
C PRO A 394 2.25 14.01 -22.47
N LEU A 395 3.59 13.92 -22.44
CA LEU A 395 4.41 13.79 -23.65
C LEU A 395 4.09 12.49 -24.39
N ALA A 396 3.99 11.36 -23.67
CA ALA A 396 3.66 10.09 -24.27
C ALA A 396 2.24 10.09 -24.88
N THR A 397 1.27 10.72 -24.21
CA THR A 397 -0.07 10.89 -24.77
C THR A 397 -0.07 11.80 -25.99
N TYR A 398 0.72 12.88 -25.99
CA TYR A 398 0.90 13.73 -27.16
C TYR A 398 1.45 12.95 -28.35
N ILE A 399 2.49 12.12 -28.14
CA ILE A 399 3.05 11.25 -29.18
C ILE A 399 2.00 10.27 -29.71
N ALA A 400 1.31 9.55 -28.82
CA ALA A 400 0.30 8.57 -29.20
C ALA A 400 -0.91 9.21 -29.90
N GLY A 401 -1.40 10.34 -29.38
CA GLY A 401 -2.51 11.08 -29.94
C GLY A 401 -2.18 11.66 -31.31
N THR A 402 -1.00 12.27 -31.46
CA THR A 402 -0.53 12.81 -32.75
C THR A 402 -0.36 11.68 -33.78
N PHE A 403 0.20 10.55 -33.37
CA PHE A 403 0.30 9.36 -34.21
C PHE A 403 -1.06 8.86 -34.69
N LEU A 404 -2.06 8.76 -33.79
CA LEU A 404 -3.42 8.41 -34.16
C LEU A 404 -4.06 9.43 -35.10
N ILE A 405 -3.88 10.74 -34.86
CA ILE A 405 -4.38 11.80 -35.74
C ILE A 405 -3.77 11.67 -37.13
N LEU A 406 -2.45 11.52 -37.23
CA LEU A 406 -1.77 11.39 -38.53
C LEU A 406 -2.32 10.20 -39.33
N ILE A 407 -2.42 9.03 -38.70
CA ILE A 407 -2.85 7.81 -39.39
C ILE A 407 -4.34 7.84 -39.77
N THR A 408 -5.16 8.53 -38.97
CA THR A 408 -6.59 8.71 -39.24
C THR A 408 -6.90 9.90 -40.16
N SER A 409 -5.96 10.83 -40.36
CA SER A 409 -6.13 12.01 -41.22
C SER A 409 -5.75 11.80 -42.69
N ILE A 410 -4.98 10.73 -43.00
CA ILE A 410 -4.59 10.35 -44.38
C ILE A 410 -5.79 9.74 -45.16
N ASP A 411 -7.01 9.92 -44.64
CA ASP A 411 -8.18 9.11 -44.93
C ASP A 411 -9.04 9.66 -46.09
N THR A 412 -8.68 9.28 -47.32
CA THR A 412 -9.58 9.35 -48.49
C THR A 412 -9.96 7.98 -49.04
N HIS A 413 -9.47 6.85 -48.50
CA HIS A 413 -9.72 5.50 -49.05
C HIS A 413 -10.10 4.46 -47.98
N SER A 414 -11.25 3.79 -48.19
CA SER A 414 -11.86 2.77 -47.30
C SER A 414 -10.99 1.55 -46.98
N THR A 415 -9.89 1.35 -47.69
CA THR A 415 -8.96 0.22 -47.50
C THR A 415 -8.09 0.36 -46.24
N LEU A 416 -7.76 1.59 -45.83
CA LEU A 416 -6.90 1.84 -44.67
C LEU A 416 -7.60 1.57 -43.33
N LEU A 417 -8.89 1.89 -43.20
CA LEU A 417 -9.70 1.60 -42.00
C LEU A 417 -9.71 0.11 -41.66
N THR A 418 -9.82 -0.76 -42.67
CA THR A 418 -9.73 -2.22 -42.51
C THR A 418 -8.33 -2.63 -42.02
N SER A 419 -7.28 -1.99 -42.54
CA SER A 419 -5.91 -2.23 -42.09
C SER A 419 -5.65 -1.78 -40.65
N LEU A 420 -6.27 -0.70 -40.18
CA LEU A 420 -6.11 -0.21 -38.80
C LEU A 420 -6.65 -1.19 -37.76
N SER A 421 -7.62 -2.02 -38.12
CA SER A 421 -8.22 -3.01 -37.22
C SER A 421 -7.21 -4.04 -36.71
N TYR A 422 -6.17 -4.38 -37.49
CA TYR A 422 -5.09 -5.27 -37.06
C TYR A 422 -3.75 -4.53 -36.83
N LEU A 423 -3.45 -3.44 -37.55
CA LEU A 423 -2.18 -2.72 -37.38
C LEU A 423 -2.03 -2.08 -35.99
N LEU A 424 -3.10 -1.50 -35.43
CA LEU A 424 -3.04 -0.89 -34.09
C LEU A 424 -2.69 -1.92 -33.00
N PRO A 425 -3.39 -3.07 -32.88
CA PRO A 425 -3.01 -4.15 -31.98
C PRO A 425 -1.58 -4.67 -32.20
N LEU A 426 -1.09 -4.74 -33.45
CA LEU A 426 0.30 -5.12 -33.73
C LEU A 426 1.30 -4.13 -33.14
N ILE A 427 1.06 -2.82 -33.29
CA ILE A 427 1.90 -1.79 -32.68
C ILE A 427 1.83 -1.88 -31.15
N VAL A 428 0.64 -2.13 -30.58
CA VAL A 428 0.48 -2.37 -29.14
C VAL A 428 1.26 -3.59 -28.68
N PHE A 429 1.28 -4.67 -29.47
CA PHE A 429 2.08 -5.86 -29.19
C PHE A 429 3.57 -5.53 -29.17
N ILE A 430 4.09 -4.88 -30.23
CA ILE A 430 5.50 -4.49 -30.33
C ILE A 430 5.91 -3.56 -29.17
N THR A 431 5.09 -2.54 -28.87
CA THR A 431 5.34 -1.64 -27.74
C THR A 431 5.25 -2.37 -26.40
N SER A 432 4.35 -3.33 -26.23
CA SER A 432 4.28 -4.14 -25.01
C SER A 432 5.52 -5.04 -24.84
N ILE A 433 6.04 -5.63 -25.93
CA ILE A 433 7.31 -6.37 -25.92
C ILE A 433 8.47 -5.46 -25.53
N LEU A 434 8.54 -4.25 -26.09
CA LEU A 434 9.54 -3.26 -25.69
C LEU A 434 9.40 -2.92 -24.20
N GLY A 435 8.17 -2.81 -23.69
CA GLY A 435 7.89 -2.64 -22.26
C GLY A 435 8.43 -3.77 -21.39
N ILE A 436 8.33 -5.03 -21.83
CA ILE A 436 8.92 -6.19 -21.16
C ILE A 436 10.46 -6.07 -21.15
N LEU A 437 11.06 -5.74 -22.30
CA LEU A 437 12.51 -5.58 -22.43
C LEU A 437 13.05 -4.45 -21.53
N ILE A 438 12.29 -3.38 -21.33
CA ILE A 438 12.64 -2.27 -20.41
C ILE A 438 12.45 -2.68 -18.94
N ALA A 439 11.44 -3.49 -18.63
CA ALA A 439 11.12 -3.90 -17.26
C ALA A 439 12.15 -4.85 -16.65
N ILE A 440 12.88 -5.64 -17.45
CA ILE A 440 13.95 -6.53 -16.98
C ILE A 440 15.12 -5.74 -16.33
N PRO A 441 15.77 -4.78 -17.02
CA PRO A 441 16.83 -3.98 -16.40
C PRO A 441 16.29 -3.01 -15.34
N GLN A 442 15.01 -2.61 -15.43
CA GLN A 442 14.34 -1.87 -14.36
C GLN A 442 14.27 -2.66 -13.05
N TRP A 443 13.99 -3.97 -13.12
CA TRP A 443 14.03 -4.85 -11.96
C TRP A 443 15.43 -4.89 -11.35
N SER A 444 16.47 -5.16 -12.15
CA SER A 444 17.86 -5.16 -11.66
C SER A 444 18.25 -3.84 -10.98
N ALA A 445 17.90 -2.70 -11.59
CA ALA A 445 18.16 -1.38 -11.02
C ALA A 445 17.39 -1.11 -9.72
N TYR A 446 16.16 -1.63 -9.58
CA TYR A 446 15.37 -1.53 -8.35
C TYR A 446 16.03 -2.31 -7.21
N ASP A 447 16.43 -3.56 -7.44
CA ASP A 447 17.06 -4.39 -6.40
C ASP A 447 18.39 -3.77 -5.94
N ALA A 448 19.19 -3.25 -6.88
CA ALA A 448 20.42 -2.52 -6.56
C ALA A 448 20.16 -1.25 -5.73
N GLY A 449 19.10 -0.49 -6.06
CA GLY A 449 18.73 0.74 -5.35
C GLY A 449 18.24 0.48 -3.92
N VAL A 450 17.36 -0.51 -3.71
CA VAL A 450 16.91 -0.91 -2.37
C VAL A 450 18.09 -1.38 -1.53
N PHE A 451 18.96 -2.20 -2.12
CA PHE A 451 20.15 -2.69 -1.43
C PHE A 451 21.09 -1.54 -1.04
N GLY A 452 21.36 -0.59 -1.94
CA GLY A 452 22.20 0.56 -1.66
C GLY A 452 21.67 1.42 -0.50
N LEU A 453 20.36 1.64 -0.42
CA LEU A 453 19.74 2.39 0.68
C LEU A 453 19.85 1.64 2.01
N LEU A 454 19.55 0.34 2.04
CA LEU A 454 19.67 -0.47 3.24
C LEU A 454 21.12 -0.58 3.71
N ASN A 455 22.07 -0.73 2.78
CA ASN A 455 23.47 -0.82 3.11
C ASN A 455 23.98 0.50 3.75
N ARG A 456 23.59 1.65 3.19
CA ARG A 456 23.94 2.97 3.74
C ARG A 456 23.31 3.23 5.11
N GLU A 457 22.06 2.84 5.32
CA GLU A 457 21.39 3.05 6.62
C GLU A 457 21.92 2.14 7.74
N LEU A 458 22.27 0.89 7.42
CA LEU A 458 22.67 -0.12 8.41
C LEU A 458 24.19 -0.22 8.61
N PHE A 459 24.98 -0.09 7.55
CA PHE A 459 26.43 -0.32 7.58
C PHE A 459 27.21 1.00 7.63
N ASP A 460 26.93 1.97 6.74
CA ASP A 460 27.70 3.23 6.71
C ASP A 460 27.41 4.11 7.94
N ARG A 461 26.20 4.04 8.50
CA ARG A 461 25.87 4.79 9.74
C ARG A 461 26.61 4.25 10.98
N ARG A 462 27.19 3.05 10.91
CA ARG A 462 27.97 2.43 11.99
C ARG A 462 29.46 2.28 11.68
N MET A 463 29.90 2.59 10.46
CA MET A 463 31.29 2.50 10.04
C MET A 463 31.71 3.78 9.33
N ASP A 464 32.50 4.62 10.01
CA ASP A 464 33.55 5.38 9.32
C ASP A 464 34.59 4.34 8.92
N ILE A 465 34.57 3.81 7.70
CA ILE A 465 35.74 3.34 6.93
C ILE A 465 35.26 2.74 5.60
N SER A 466 35.91 3.22 4.55
CA SER A 466 35.89 2.80 3.16
C SER A 466 36.00 1.28 2.96
N THR A 467 34.93 0.64 2.46
CA THR A 467 35.09 -0.54 1.59
C THR A 467 34.00 -0.59 0.52
N THR A 468 34.45 -0.32 -0.71
CA THR A 468 33.70 -0.45 -1.95
C THR A 468 33.77 -1.92 -2.39
N SER A 469 32.77 -2.74 -2.06
CA SER A 469 32.59 -4.02 -2.75
C SER A 469 31.16 -4.13 -3.28
N SER A 470 31.04 -4.08 -4.61
CA SER A 470 29.80 -4.22 -5.36
C SER A 470 29.47 -5.71 -5.54
N SER A 471 28.94 -6.36 -4.51
CA SER A 471 28.30 -7.67 -4.70
C SER A 471 26.87 -7.45 -5.24
N SER A 472 26.61 -7.97 -6.45
CA SER A 472 25.39 -7.74 -7.24
C SER A 472 24.17 -8.52 -6.74
N ASN A 473 24.30 -9.30 -5.67
CA ASN A 473 23.22 -10.16 -5.19
C ASN A 473 23.19 -10.20 -3.64
N LEU A 474 22.06 -9.81 -3.04
CA LEU A 474 21.86 -9.70 -1.58
C LEU A 474 22.29 -10.95 -0.82
N LYS A 475 21.99 -12.13 -1.38
CA LYS A 475 22.35 -13.42 -0.78
C LYS A 475 23.87 -13.60 -0.68
N GLN A 476 24.60 -13.25 -1.74
CA GLN A 476 26.05 -13.40 -1.77
C GLN A 476 26.73 -12.37 -0.87
N ALA A 477 26.26 -11.12 -0.89
CA ALA A 477 26.75 -10.05 -0.02
C ALA A 477 26.60 -10.40 1.48
N LEU A 478 25.43 -10.88 1.89
CA LEU A 478 25.19 -11.29 3.27
C LEU A 478 25.97 -12.55 3.65
N GLN A 479 26.16 -13.49 2.71
CA GLN A 479 26.95 -14.69 2.97
C GLN A 479 28.43 -14.34 3.20
N GLU A 480 29.01 -13.49 2.35
CA GLU A 480 30.38 -12.98 2.52
C GLU A 480 30.55 -12.25 3.86
N LYS A 481 29.60 -11.36 4.20
CA LYS A 481 29.62 -10.61 5.47
C LYS A 481 29.36 -11.47 6.73
N LEU A 482 28.58 -12.55 6.63
CA LEU A 482 28.43 -13.50 7.76
C LEU A 482 29.72 -14.28 8.04
N THR A 483 30.54 -14.49 7.02
CA THR A 483 31.83 -15.19 7.12
C THR A 483 33.02 -14.25 7.35
N SER A 484 32.80 -12.93 7.42
CA SER A 484 33.88 -11.97 7.60
C SER A 484 34.49 -12.07 9.00
N THR A 485 35.78 -11.75 9.11
CA THR A 485 36.48 -11.65 10.40
C THR A 485 36.11 -10.40 11.21
N ASP A 486 35.49 -9.40 10.58
CA ASP A 486 35.07 -8.15 11.20
C ASP A 486 33.76 -8.31 11.97
N TYR A 487 33.83 -8.06 13.29
CA TYR A 487 32.68 -8.11 14.19
C TYR A 487 31.49 -7.25 13.71
N TYR A 488 31.75 -6.03 13.23
CA TYR A 488 30.68 -5.10 12.84
C TYR A 488 29.95 -5.56 11.57
N GLN A 489 30.68 -6.15 10.62
CA GLN A 489 30.11 -6.70 9.40
C GLN A 489 29.21 -7.91 9.68
N VAL A 490 29.63 -8.81 10.58
CA VAL A 490 28.84 -9.97 11.00
C VAL A 490 27.57 -9.52 11.72
N VAL A 491 27.66 -8.58 12.67
CA VAL A 491 26.49 -8.07 13.41
C VAL A 491 25.50 -7.36 12.49
N ALA A 492 26.00 -6.52 11.58
CA ALA A 492 25.14 -5.82 10.64
C ALA A 492 24.48 -6.79 9.63
N ALA A 493 25.17 -7.85 9.21
CA ALA A 493 24.57 -8.93 8.41
C ALA A 493 23.46 -9.66 9.18
N LEU A 494 23.69 -10.04 10.44
CA LEU A 494 22.69 -10.67 11.31
C LEU A 494 21.47 -9.75 11.52
N GLU A 495 21.70 -8.46 11.77
CA GLU A 495 20.64 -7.48 11.93
C GLU A 495 19.82 -7.29 10.65
N MET A 496 20.46 -7.32 9.49
CA MET A 496 19.78 -7.26 8.19
C MET A 496 18.94 -8.51 7.92
N ILE A 497 19.46 -9.71 8.23
CA ILE A 497 18.71 -10.98 8.13
C ILE A 497 17.49 -10.95 9.05
N ARG A 498 17.66 -10.44 10.27
CA ARG A 498 16.60 -10.29 11.27
C ARG A 498 15.51 -9.32 10.81
N LEU A 499 15.90 -8.14 10.32
CA LEU A 499 14.99 -7.08 9.87
C LEU A 499 14.19 -7.50 8.63
N LEU A 500 14.85 -8.15 7.66
CA LEU A 500 14.23 -8.60 6.41
C LEU A 500 13.57 -9.98 6.52
N ARG A 501 13.74 -10.68 7.66
CA ARG A 501 13.24 -12.05 7.92
C ARG A 501 13.64 -13.05 6.83
N LEU A 502 14.93 -13.11 6.51
CA LEU A 502 15.46 -13.96 5.45
C LEU A 502 15.67 -15.42 5.91
N ASN A 503 14.62 -16.23 5.82
CA ASN A 503 14.60 -17.62 6.35
C ASN A 503 15.68 -18.54 5.78
N PHE A 504 16.09 -18.31 4.55
CA PHE A 504 17.08 -19.15 3.87
C PHE A 504 18.49 -19.05 4.50
N PHE A 505 18.71 -18.08 5.41
CA PHE A 505 19.95 -17.96 6.19
C PHE A 505 19.92 -18.70 7.54
N ALA A 506 18.82 -19.39 7.88
CA ALA A 506 18.68 -20.06 9.18
C ALA A 506 19.84 -21.02 9.49
N ASN A 507 20.27 -21.81 8.49
CA ASN A 507 21.40 -22.74 8.64
C ASN A 507 22.72 -22.01 8.87
N GLN A 508 22.99 -20.94 8.12
CA GLN A 508 24.22 -20.16 8.26
C GLN A 508 24.28 -19.50 9.64
N VAL A 509 23.18 -18.92 10.10
CA VAL A 509 23.09 -18.31 11.43
C VAL A 509 23.21 -19.36 12.55
N GLY A 510 22.57 -20.52 12.39
CA GLY A 510 22.67 -21.64 13.34
C GLY A 510 24.09 -22.20 13.45
N ASN A 511 24.78 -22.38 12.32
CA ASN A 511 26.18 -22.80 12.32
C ASN A 511 27.09 -21.75 12.97
N LEU A 512 26.88 -20.47 12.67
CA LEU A 512 27.63 -19.37 13.28
C LEU A 512 27.45 -19.33 14.80
N LEU A 513 26.23 -19.57 15.29
CA LEU A 513 25.92 -19.66 16.73
C LEU A 513 26.77 -20.74 17.42
N LEU A 514 26.88 -21.93 16.81
CA LEU A 514 27.63 -23.06 17.38
C LEU A 514 29.16 -22.87 17.32
N GLN A 515 29.66 -22.16 16.30
CA GLN A 515 31.10 -22.00 16.06
C GLN A 515 31.71 -20.81 16.82
N THR A 516 30.96 -19.71 16.94
CA THR A 516 31.51 -18.48 17.52
C THR A 516 31.75 -18.62 19.02
N LYS A 517 32.79 -17.96 19.54
CA LYS A 517 33.03 -17.83 21.00
C LYS A 517 32.62 -16.46 21.54
N ILE A 518 32.30 -15.50 20.67
CA ILE A 518 32.02 -14.11 21.05
C ILE A 518 30.57 -13.98 21.51
N PHE A 519 30.37 -13.58 22.77
CA PHE A 519 29.04 -13.41 23.38
C PHE A 519 28.10 -12.54 22.54
N ALA A 520 28.53 -11.36 22.13
CA ALA A 520 27.70 -10.43 21.37
C ALA A 520 27.23 -11.01 20.02
N ILE A 521 28.08 -11.79 19.33
CA ILE A 521 27.67 -12.47 18.09
C ILE A 521 26.65 -13.56 18.40
N LYS A 522 26.82 -14.34 19.49
CA LYS A 522 25.82 -15.33 19.92
C LYS A 522 24.48 -14.67 20.22
N GLU A 523 24.48 -13.56 20.94
CA GLU A 523 23.26 -12.79 21.23
C GLU A 523 22.56 -12.37 19.94
N HIS A 524 23.29 -11.81 18.97
CA HIS A 524 22.73 -11.44 17.68
C HIS A 524 22.23 -12.65 16.87
N CYS A 525 22.92 -13.79 16.88
CA CYS A 525 22.47 -15.03 16.24
C CYS A 525 21.17 -15.54 16.86
N LEU A 526 21.10 -15.60 18.20
CA LEU A 526 19.92 -16.05 18.95
C LEU A 526 18.71 -15.15 18.67
N ASN A 527 18.90 -13.83 18.74
CA ASN A 527 17.86 -12.84 18.43
C ASN A 527 17.42 -12.91 16.96
N THR A 528 18.31 -13.27 16.05
CA THR A 528 18.00 -13.45 14.62
C THR A 528 17.16 -14.71 14.39
N LEU A 529 17.57 -15.85 14.95
CA LEU A 529 16.84 -17.12 14.86
C LEU A 529 15.43 -17.02 15.47
N ALA A 530 15.26 -16.23 16.53
CA ALA A 530 13.96 -16.00 17.17
C ALA A 530 13.01 -15.15 16.34
N ALA A 531 13.53 -14.24 15.51
CA ALA A 531 12.72 -13.40 14.63
C ALA A 531 12.31 -14.11 13.32
N LEU A 532 13.05 -15.14 12.92
CA LEU A 532 12.71 -15.99 11.78
C LEU A 532 11.50 -16.88 12.10
N PRO A 533 10.66 -17.21 11.10
CA PRO A 533 9.50 -18.08 11.27
C PRO A 533 9.92 -19.46 11.79
N GLN A 534 9.03 -20.03 12.60
CA GLN A 534 9.29 -21.22 13.38
C GLN A 534 9.47 -22.43 12.46
N SER A 535 10.72 -22.85 12.29
CA SER A 535 11.11 -24.06 11.56
C SER A 535 11.67 -25.09 12.53
N SER A 536 11.56 -26.37 12.18
CA SER A 536 12.21 -27.47 12.91
C SER A 536 13.73 -27.28 13.02
N ILE A 537 14.33 -26.67 12.01
CA ILE A 537 15.76 -26.34 11.90
C ILE A 537 16.18 -25.35 13.00
N ASN A 538 15.41 -24.28 13.23
CA ASN A 538 15.75 -23.30 14.26
C ASN A 538 15.75 -23.95 15.65
N VAL A 539 14.75 -24.83 15.90
CA VAL A 539 14.67 -25.56 17.17
C VAL A 539 15.89 -26.46 17.34
N SER A 540 16.32 -27.22 16.31
CA SER A 540 17.47 -28.11 16.43
C SER A 540 18.77 -27.38 16.75
N TYR A 541 19.02 -26.21 16.14
CA TYR A 541 20.20 -25.41 16.45
C TYR A 541 20.16 -24.84 17.87
N LEU A 542 18.99 -24.38 18.33
CA LEU A 542 18.82 -23.88 19.69
C LEU A 542 18.96 -25.00 20.74
N THR A 543 18.45 -26.21 20.47
CA THR A 543 18.64 -27.36 21.37
C THR A 543 20.08 -27.80 21.43
N GLN A 544 20.76 -27.89 20.27
CA GLN A 544 22.18 -28.22 20.23
C GLN A 544 23.03 -27.16 20.94
N SER A 545 22.68 -25.88 20.80
CA SER A 545 23.32 -24.79 21.55
C SER A 545 23.09 -24.92 23.06
N LEU A 546 21.90 -25.34 23.51
CA LEU A 546 21.62 -25.55 24.93
C LEU A 546 22.45 -26.68 25.54
N GLU A 547 22.74 -27.73 24.77
CA GLU A 547 23.54 -28.88 25.22
C GLU A 547 25.05 -28.60 25.25
N THR A 548 25.52 -27.71 24.37
CA THR A 548 26.96 -27.43 24.20
C THR A 548 27.43 -26.19 24.97
N GLU A 549 26.54 -25.23 25.21
CA GLU A 549 26.89 -23.95 25.83
C GLU A 549 27.05 -24.08 27.35
N LYS A 550 28.15 -23.52 27.88
CA LYS A 550 28.43 -23.48 29.32
C LYS A 550 28.42 -22.06 29.89
N ASN A 551 28.37 -21.04 29.03
CA ASN A 551 28.39 -19.65 29.47
C ASN A 551 27.05 -19.26 30.14
N PRO A 552 27.04 -18.87 31.43
CA PRO A 552 25.84 -18.52 32.18
C PRO A 552 25.10 -17.28 31.64
N ASP A 553 25.75 -16.44 30.83
CA ASP A 553 25.12 -15.26 30.22
C ASP A 553 24.34 -15.60 28.94
N VAL A 554 24.71 -16.68 28.24
CA VAL A 554 24.10 -17.11 26.98
C VAL A 554 22.91 -18.05 27.23
N LEU A 555 22.98 -18.90 28.25
CA LEU A 555 21.94 -19.86 28.61
C LEU A 555 20.53 -19.24 28.79
N PRO A 556 20.35 -18.08 29.48
CA PRO A 556 19.05 -17.44 29.60
C PRO A 556 18.47 -16.99 28.25
N LEU A 557 19.33 -16.52 27.34
CA LEU A 557 18.93 -16.10 26.00
C LEU A 557 18.46 -17.28 25.15
N ILE A 558 19.14 -18.42 25.23
CA ILE A 558 18.73 -19.65 24.55
C ILE A 558 17.36 -20.11 25.06
N LEU A 559 17.19 -20.19 26.39
CA LEU A 559 15.95 -20.62 27.03
C LEU A 559 14.76 -19.71 26.70
N ARG A 560 14.96 -18.37 26.73
CA ARG A 560 13.93 -17.40 26.34
C ARG A 560 13.51 -17.55 24.89
N ASN A 561 14.46 -17.80 23.98
CA ASN A 561 14.16 -17.99 22.57
C ASN A 561 13.45 -19.33 22.33
N LEU A 562 13.87 -20.41 22.99
CA LEU A 562 13.18 -21.70 22.96
C LEU A 562 11.73 -21.60 23.47
N ALA A 563 11.44 -20.73 24.45
CA ALA A 563 10.08 -20.56 24.99
C ALA A 563 9.07 -20.04 23.95
N ASN A 564 9.56 -19.44 22.85
CA ASN A 564 8.70 -19.00 21.76
C ASN A 564 8.27 -20.18 20.85
N PHE A 565 8.95 -21.33 20.91
CA PHE A 565 8.67 -22.51 20.08
C PHE A 565 7.80 -23.52 20.85
N LYS A 566 6.50 -23.57 20.50
CA LYS A 566 5.51 -24.42 21.18
C LYS A 566 5.73 -25.93 21.00
N SER A 567 6.46 -26.34 19.98
CA SER A 567 6.63 -27.75 19.56
C SER A 567 7.83 -28.48 20.19
N ALA A 568 8.64 -27.79 21.00
CA ALA A 568 9.82 -28.39 21.60
C ALA A 568 9.47 -29.11 22.91
N HIS A 569 9.45 -30.45 22.90
CA HIS A 569 9.26 -31.28 24.12
C HIS A 569 10.56 -31.40 24.93
N LEU A 570 11.03 -30.30 25.51
CA LEU A 570 12.32 -30.24 26.25
C LEU A 570 12.15 -30.11 27.77
N ASN A 571 10.95 -30.39 28.30
CA ASN A 571 10.60 -30.12 29.70
C ASN A 571 11.60 -30.79 30.67
N ILE A 572 11.94 -32.07 30.44
CA ILE A 572 12.88 -32.83 31.30
C ILE A 572 14.29 -32.22 31.27
N THR A 573 14.75 -31.79 30.10
CA THR A 573 16.08 -31.16 29.96
C THR A 573 16.12 -29.80 30.65
N ILE A 574 15.03 -29.04 30.57
CA ILE A 574 14.96 -27.67 31.10
C ILE A 574 14.71 -27.65 32.61
N GLU A 575 14.04 -28.66 33.17
CA GLU A 575 13.90 -28.82 34.63
C GLU A 575 15.25 -28.86 35.36
N LYS A 576 16.31 -29.38 34.74
CA LYS A 576 17.67 -29.37 35.32
C LYS A 576 18.18 -27.95 35.62
N PHE A 577 17.72 -26.96 34.85
CA PHE A 577 18.12 -25.56 35.02
C PHE A 577 17.34 -24.83 36.12
N LEU A 578 16.30 -25.43 36.70
CA LEU A 578 15.57 -24.88 37.85
C LEU A 578 16.41 -24.82 39.14
N ASN A 579 17.52 -25.56 39.19
CA ASN A 579 18.45 -25.55 40.32
C ASN A 579 19.78 -24.86 39.98
N HIS A 580 19.84 -24.10 38.88
CA HIS A 580 21.06 -23.44 38.43
C HIS A 580 21.44 -22.28 39.40
N PRO A 581 22.73 -22.10 39.76
CA PRO A 581 23.15 -21.10 40.75
C PRO A 581 22.96 -19.65 40.29
N VAL A 582 22.87 -19.42 38.97
CA VAL A 582 22.69 -18.08 38.40
C VAL A 582 21.19 -17.73 38.28
N PRO A 583 20.71 -16.65 38.94
CA PRO A 583 19.29 -16.27 38.95
C PRO A 583 18.66 -16.06 37.56
N ALA A 584 19.41 -15.52 36.60
CA ALA A 584 18.92 -15.29 35.24
C ALA A 584 18.59 -16.58 34.49
N VAL A 585 19.38 -17.64 34.70
CA VAL A 585 19.16 -18.96 34.09
C VAL A 585 17.93 -19.62 34.71
N PHE A 586 17.83 -19.56 36.04
CA PHE A 586 16.65 -20.05 36.78
C PHE A 586 15.36 -19.39 36.30
N VAL A 587 15.33 -18.05 36.24
CA VAL A 587 14.16 -17.28 35.78
C VAL A 587 13.78 -17.63 34.35
N ALA A 588 14.75 -17.76 33.44
CA ALA A 588 14.48 -18.12 32.05
C ALA A 588 13.89 -19.54 31.93
N ALA A 589 14.37 -20.49 32.74
CA ALA A 589 13.81 -21.85 32.81
C ALA A 589 12.38 -21.85 33.37
N CYS A 590 12.10 -21.06 34.42
CA CYS A 590 10.75 -20.89 34.96
C CYS A 590 9.78 -20.36 33.90
N LEU A 591 10.15 -19.30 33.17
CA LEU A 591 9.31 -18.72 32.12
C LEU A 591 9.05 -19.70 30.97
N TYR A 592 10.06 -20.49 30.57
CA TYR A 592 9.91 -21.53 29.56
C TYR A 592 8.87 -22.58 29.98
N LEU A 593 9.07 -23.20 31.15
CA LEU A 593 8.23 -24.29 31.62
C LEU A 593 6.80 -23.81 31.91
N TYR A 594 6.64 -22.60 32.44
CA TYR A 594 5.33 -22.03 32.73
C TYR A 594 4.50 -21.76 31.46
N ARG A 595 5.15 -21.24 30.40
CA ARG A 595 4.50 -20.96 29.11
C ARG A 595 4.14 -22.22 28.34
N HIS A 596 4.73 -23.37 28.67
CA HIS A 596 4.43 -24.63 27.99
C HIS A 596 3.01 -25.12 28.30
N PRO A 597 2.19 -25.48 27.29
CA PRO A 597 0.78 -25.83 27.51
C PRO A 597 0.59 -27.08 28.38
N HIS A 598 1.49 -28.07 28.25
CA HIS A 598 1.35 -29.40 28.86
C HIS A 598 2.25 -29.60 30.09
N TYR A 599 2.85 -28.54 30.62
CA TYR A 599 3.65 -28.65 31.84
C TYR A 599 2.73 -28.75 33.07
N ALA A 600 2.82 -29.86 33.81
CA ALA A 600 1.91 -30.15 34.92
C ALA A 600 2.26 -29.38 36.21
N ALA A 601 3.54 -29.13 36.48
CA ALA A 601 4.04 -28.58 37.74
C ALA A 601 4.14 -27.04 37.75
N LYS A 602 3.14 -26.33 37.19
CA LYS A 602 3.16 -24.85 37.14
C LYS A 602 3.12 -24.20 38.53
N LYS A 603 2.37 -24.80 39.47
CA LYS A 603 2.30 -24.33 40.87
C LYS A 603 3.65 -24.40 41.58
N ASP A 604 4.47 -25.40 41.28
CA ASP A 604 5.80 -25.55 41.87
C ASP A 604 6.75 -24.43 41.41
N ILE A 605 6.61 -23.98 40.15
CA ILE A 605 7.35 -22.82 39.61
C ILE A 605 6.94 -21.54 40.34
N GLU A 606 5.64 -21.33 40.53
CA GLU A 606 5.11 -20.16 41.25
C GLU A 606 5.63 -20.11 42.69
N GLN A 607 5.59 -21.23 43.42
CA GLN A 607 6.11 -21.33 44.79
C GLN A 607 7.62 -21.06 44.86
N ARG A 608 8.40 -21.61 43.93
CA ARG A 608 9.85 -21.35 43.86
C ARG A 608 10.15 -19.87 43.60
N LEU A 609 9.44 -19.22 42.67
CA LEU A 609 9.59 -17.78 42.39
C LEU A 609 9.24 -16.92 43.61
N LEU A 610 8.15 -17.24 44.32
CA LEU A 610 7.76 -16.55 45.55
C LEU A 610 8.81 -16.71 46.66
N THR A 611 9.37 -17.92 46.81
CA THR A 611 10.42 -18.20 47.80
C THR A 611 11.72 -17.44 47.50
N CYS A 612 12.08 -17.31 46.22
CA CYS A 612 13.19 -16.48 45.78
C CYS A 612 12.92 -15.00 46.03
N LEU A 613 11.70 -14.52 45.83
CA LEU A 613 11.33 -13.13 46.09
C LEU A 613 11.52 -12.77 47.58
N THR A 614 11.09 -13.65 48.50
CA THR A 614 11.22 -13.42 49.95
C THR A 614 12.65 -13.54 50.47
N ASN A 615 13.49 -14.39 49.84
CA ASN A 615 14.86 -14.66 50.29
C ASN A 615 15.94 -13.88 49.52
N SER A 616 15.58 -13.10 48.50
CA SER A 616 16.56 -12.43 47.63
C SER A 616 17.21 -11.21 48.26
N LYS A 617 18.52 -11.05 48.00
CA LYS A 617 19.23 -9.77 48.21
C LYS A 617 18.71 -8.74 47.20
N SER A 618 18.78 -7.45 47.56
CA SER A 618 18.25 -6.33 46.77
C SER A 618 18.65 -6.32 45.29
N THR A 619 19.83 -6.85 44.95
CA THR A 619 20.39 -6.89 43.59
C THR A 619 19.56 -7.70 42.58
N TYR A 620 18.89 -8.78 43.00
CA TYR A 620 18.16 -9.68 42.07
C TYR A 620 16.64 -9.56 42.18
N LEU A 621 16.16 -8.78 43.15
CA LEU A 621 14.74 -8.51 43.37
C LEU A 621 14.03 -7.93 42.14
N PRO A 622 14.61 -6.98 41.37
CA PRO A 622 13.98 -6.47 40.14
C PRO A 622 13.70 -7.56 39.10
N LEU A 623 14.62 -8.53 38.96
CA LEU A 623 14.51 -9.61 37.99
C LEU A 623 13.33 -10.54 38.33
N TYR A 624 13.16 -10.90 39.60
CA TYR A 624 12.04 -11.74 40.04
C TYR A 624 10.69 -11.03 39.90
N LEU A 625 10.63 -9.73 40.20
CA LEU A 625 9.42 -8.91 40.02
C LEU A 625 9.01 -8.84 38.54
N GLN A 626 9.95 -8.55 37.64
CA GLN A 626 9.68 -8.56 36.19
C GLN A 626 9.18 -9.93 35.72
N THR A 627 9.76 -11.01 36.24
CA THR A 627 9.37 -12.39 35.91
C THR A 627 7.93 -12.67 36.30
N LEU A 628 7.50 -12.27 37.50
CA LEU A 628 6.09 -12.36 37.92
C LEU A 628 5.17 -11.60 36.97
N GLY A 629 5.57 -10.39 36.57
CA GLY A 629 4.88 -9.59 35.55
C GLY A 629 4.69 -10.32 34.23
N GLU A 630 5.71 -11.05 33.78
CA GLU A 630 5.69 -11.82 32.54
C GLU A 630 4.79 -13.08 32.59
N LEU A 631 4.42 -13.58 33.78
CA LEU A 631 3.45 -14.67 33.94
C LEU A 631 2.01 -14.24 33.64
N ARG A 632 1.74 -12.93 33.77
CA ARG A 632 0.43 -12.29 33.51
C ARG A 632 -0.75 -12.89 34.29
N GLN A 633 -0.51 -13.26 35.53
CA GLN A 633 -1.57 -13.78 36.40
C GLN A 633 -2.02 -12.72 37.41
N LEU A 634 -3.28 -12.31 37.33
CA LEU A 634 -3.85 -11.21 38.13
C LEU A 634 -3.58 -11.34 39.65
N HIS A 635 -3.60 -12.57 40.19
CA HIS A 635 -3.44 -12.82 41.63
C HIS A 635 -2.05 -12.42 42.18
N PHE A 636 -1.02 -12.26 41.33
CA PHE A 636 0.27 -11.74 41.75
C PHE A 636 0.31 -10.21 41.90
N SER A 637 -0.74 -9.49 41.50
CA SER A 637 -0.78 -8.03 41.60
C SER A 637 -0.69 -7.54 43.05
N GLU A 638 -1.32 -8.26 43.98
CA GLU A 638 -1.25 -8.02 45.43
C GLU A 638 0.14 -8.31 46.01
N VAL A 639 0.87 -9.26 45.42
CA VAL A 639 2.23 -9.63 45.86
C VAL A 639 3.25 -8.57 45.44
N VAL A 640 3.06 -7.94 44.28
CA VAL A 640 3.98 -6.92 43.73
C VAL A 640 3.74 -5.53 44.36
N LEU A 641 2.53 -5.29 44.86
CA LEU A 641 2.07 -4.01 45.42
C LEU A 641 3.02 -3.39 46.48
N PRO A 642 3.52 -4.12 47.49
CA PRO A 642 4.42 -3.57 48.50
C PRO A 642 5.75 -3.04 47.94
N PHE A 643 6.16 -3.47 46.74
CA PHE A 643 7.43 -3.09 46.13
C PHE A 643 7.35 -1.80 45.31
N LEU A 644 6.15 -1.23 45.13
CA LEU A 644 5.96 0.05 44.44
C LEU A 644 6.56 1.23 45.23
N ASP A 645 6.61 1.11 46.56
CA ASP A 645 7.11 2.14 47.47
C ASP A 645 8.52 1.82 48.01
N ASN A 646 9.24 0.88 47.39
CA ASN A 646 10.58 0.47 47.82
C ASN A 646 11.59 1.64 47.74
N GLU A 647 12.59 1.69 48.63
CA GLU A 647 13.62 2.73 48.64
C GLU A 647 14.45 2.78 47.34
N LEU A 648 14.73 1.61 46.75
CA LEU A 648 15.51 1.47 45.52
C LEU A 648 14.67 1.75 44.27
N SER A 649 15.14 2.68 43.43
CA SER A 649 14.46 3.08 42.19
C SER A 649 14.26 1.93 41.20
N GLU A 650 15.25 1.05 41.05
CA GLU A 650 15.20 -0.10 40.15
C GLU A 650 14.10 -1.10 40.54
N VAL A 651 13.92 -1.31 41.84
CA VAL A 651 12.88 -2.19 42.39
C VAL A 651 11.50 -1.59 42.14
N ARG A 652 11.31 -0.29 42.38
CA ARG A 652 10.04 0.41 42.09
C ARG A 652 9.67 0.33 40.60
N ILE A 653 10.63 0.54 39.71
CA ILE A 653 10.40 0.47 38.25
C ILE A 653 10.01 -0.96 37.83
N ALA A 654 10.74 -1.97 38.33
CA ALA A 654 10.44 -3.36 38.05
C ALA A 654 9.06 -3.77 38.59
N ALA A 655 8.73 -3.39 39.82
CA ALA A 655 7.43 -3.63 40.45
C ALA A 655 6.30 -2.96 39.66
N PHE A 656 6.46 -1.69 39.28
CA PHE A 656 5.45 -0.97 38.51
C PHE A 656 5.23 -1.57 37.13
N THR A 657 6.32 -1.92 36.44
CA THR A 657 6.24 -2.56 35.12
C THR A 657 5.57 -3.93 35.22
N ALA A 658 5.91 -4.72 36.24
CA ALA A 658 5.27 -6.00 36.50
C ALA A 658 3.79 -5.84 36.81
N TYR A 659 3.43 -4.92 37.69
CA TYR A 659 2.05 -4.61 38.06
C TYR A 659 1.20 -4.25 36.83
N VAL A 660 1.70 -3.39 35.94
CA VAL A 660 1.01 -3.05 34.69
C VAL A 660 0.84 -4.28 33.78
N CYS A 661 1.85 -5.14 33.66
CA CYS A 661 1.76 -6.38 32.87
C CYS A 661 0.75 -7.38 33.44
N LEU A 662 0.61 -7.48 34.76
CA LEU A 662 -0.32 -8.39 35.44
C LEU A 662 -1.80 -8.03 35.24
N LEU A 663 -2.09 -6.76 34.94
CA LEU A 663 -3.46 -6.27 34.76
C LEU A 663 -4.09 -6.62 33.39
N GLU A 664 -3.31 -7.21 32.45
CA GLU A 664 -3.78 -7.68 31.13
C GLU A 664 -4.76 -6.77 30.37
N GLY A 665 -4.58 -5.44 30.45
CA GLY A 665 -5.44 -4.47 29.77
C GLY A 665 -6.74 -4.12 30.49
N GLN A 666 -7.02 -4.71 31.67
CA GLN A 666 -8.04 -4.24 32.62
C GLN A 666 -7.51 -3.03 33.41
N LEU A 667 -7.07 -2.00 32.70
CA LEU A 667 -6.36 -0.86 33.29
C LEU A 667 -7.32 0.23 33.80
N ASN A 668 -8.58 0.25 33.35
CA ASN A 668 -9.57 1.26 33.72
C ASN A 668 -9.80 1.39 35.24
N PRO A 669 -9.95 0.31 36.03
CA PRO A 669 -10.14 0.40 37.49
C PRO A 669 -8.92 0.99 38.23
N TYR A 670 -7.74 0.93 37.60
CA TYR A 670 -6.46 1.33 38.20
C TYR A 670 -5.91 2.62 37.60
N LYS A 671 -6.74 3.37 36.86
CA LYS A 671 -6.37 4.58 36.14
C LYS A 671 -5.83 5.68 37.07
N SER A 672 -6.36 5.82 38.28
CA SER A 672 -5.86 6.79 39.28
C SER A 672 -4.38 6.55 39.61
N ARG A 673 -4.00 5.31 39.91
CA ARG A 673 -2.60 4.95 40.20
C ARG A 673 -1.67 5.14 39.00
N LEU A 674 -2.16 4.94 37.78
CA LEU A 674 -1.38 5.22 36.57
C LEU A 674 -1.13 6.73 36.39
N ILE A 675 -2.09 7.57 36.79
CA ILE A 675 -1.93 9.03 36.81
C ILE A 675 -0.94 9.43 37.90
N ASP A 676 -1.04 8.87 39.10
CA ASP A 676 -0.10 9.13 40.21
C ASP A 676 1.35 8.79 39.80
N ALA A 677 1.54 7.71 39.04
CA ALA A 677 2.84 7.31 38.51
C ALA A 677 3.47 8.34 37.53
N LEU A 678 2.68 9.25 36.93
CA LEU A 678 3.22 10.34 36.10
C LEU A 678 3.96 11.40 36.92
N HIS A 679 3.66 11.49 38.22
CA HIS A 679 4.33 12.41 39.15
C HIS A 679 5.64 11.83 39.72
N SER A 680 5.96 10.57 39.44
CA SER A 680 7.22 9.93 39.83
C SER A 680 8.44 10.68 39.28
N SER A 681 9.56 10.69 39.99
CA SER A 681 10.82 11.24 39.49
C SER A 681 11.46 10.39 38.37
N SER A 682 11.05 9.12 38.22
CA SER A 682 11.58 8.20 37.21
C SER A 682 10.94 8.40 35.83
N LYS A 683 11.76 8.72 34.83
CA LYS A 683 11.32 8.84 33.43
C LYS A 683 10.72 7.55 32.89
N GLU A 684 11.27 6.38 33.23
CA GLU A 684 10.78 5.09 32.74
C GLU A 684 9.38 4.79 33.28
N MET A 685 9.14 5.10 34.57
CA MET A 685 7.83 4.92 35.19
C MET A 685 6.76 5.79 34.50
N LYS A 686 7.10 7.05 34.16
CA LYS A 686 6.22 7.93 33.37
C LYS A 686 5.92 7.37 32.00
N VAL A 687 6.92 6.86 31.29
CA VAL A 687 6.75 6.28 29.95
C VAL A 687 5.85 5.04 29.99
N THR A 688 6.06 4.16 30.97
CA THR A 688 5.22 2.96 31.16
C THR A 688 3.79 3.35 31.52
N ALA A 689 3.60 4.35 32.39
CA ALA A 689 2.28 4.88 32.75
C ALA A 689 1.55 5.50 31.55
N LEU A 690 2.22 6.35 30.76
CA LEU A 690 1.65 6.93 29.54
C LEU A 690 1.23 5.86 28.52
N ARG A 691 2.04 4.82 28.35
CA ARG A 691 1.73 3.71 27.45
C ARG A 691 0.48 2.95 27.91
N ALA A 692 0.37 2.69 29.22
CA ALA A 692 -0.81 2.05 29.82
C ALA A 692 -2.08 2.93 29.73
N LEU A 693 -1.96 4.23 30.00
CA LEU A 693 -3.09 5.17 29.92
C LEU A 693 -3.67 5.31 28.51
N LYS A 694 -2.85 5.12 27.47
CA LYS A 694 -3.31 5.12 26.07
C LYS A 694 -4.28 3.96 25.75
N GLU A 695 -4.24 2.88 26.53
CA GLU A 695 -5.14 1.74 26.40
C GLU A 695 -6.42 1.91 27.23
N CYS A 696 -6.44 2.88 28.16
CA CYS A 696 -7.62 3.23 28.93
C CYS A 696 -8.60 4.06 28.09
N GLN A 697 -9.88 4.08 28.48
CA GLN A 697 -10.84 4.99 27.87
C GLN A 697 -10.44 6.46 28.14
N PRO A 698 -10.61 7.37 27.17
CA PRO A 698 -10.41 8.80 27.40
C PRO A 698 -11.31 9.27 28.56
N LEU A 699 -10.84 10.23 29.36
CA LEU A 699 -11.70 10.87 30.36
C LEU A 699 -12.83 11.59 29.60
N GLU A 700 -14.08 11.42 30.05
CA GLU A 700 -15.24 12.12 29.46
C GLU A 700 -15.08 13.65 29.52
N ASP A 701 -14.24 14.15 30.44
CA ASP A 701 -14.04 15.57 30.70
C ASP A 701 -12.69 16.14 30.20
N TRP A 702 -11.98 15.44 29.31
CA TRP A 702 -10.74 15.99 28.73
C TRP A 702 -11.05 16.78 27.44
N ILE A 703 -11.40 18.05 27.62
CA ILE A 703 -11.37 19.07 26.56
C ILE A 703 -9.91 19.58 26.50
N PRO A 704 -9.27 19.61 25.31
CA PRO A 704 -7.89 20.08 25.17
C PRO A 704 -7.69 21.54 25.58
#